data_AF-A0A1A2MGX8-F1
#
_entry.id   AF-A0A1A2MGX8-F1
#
_cell.length_a   1.000
_cell.length_b   1.000
_cell.length_c   1.000
_cell.angle_alpha   90.00
_cell.angle_beta   90.00
_cell.angle_gamma   90.00
#
_symmetry.space_group_name_H-M   'P 1'
#
loop_
_entity.id
_entity.type
_entity.pdbx_description
1 polymer ?
#
loop_
_entity_poly.entity_id
_entity_poly.type
_entity_poly.pdbx_seq_one_letter_code
_entity_poly.pdbx_strand_id
1 'polypeptide(L)'
;MQILVTDATGALGRLVARPLIAAGHTVTGIAEAPHPCLDRNVELVCAPLRNPALRELAEEADVVIHLAPIDTTAPGSADIDGLAHVTDVAARAGARLLFVSHAAGRPELYRPAEELVATSWGPSLVVRIAPPVGRQLDWMVCRTVATLLRTKVSARPMRVLHVDDLVRFMVSSLNADRTGVVDLASPDTVNMVTAWRMLRAADPRSRPSRVRSWHQLIPDMDIAPAQEDWSFEFGWQALEAVADTARGLAGRRIAAAGATGDGHRLALPVEAAPRAHPSDGGHSAAPDGVEGEFDDRIDPRFPIFSAGNLARALPGPLTPITLDVQLSGLRTANRVLGHVLALGGVVGEEWGNRAIAVFGHRPYVGVSVNMVAAGQLPGWDQDAVARNALVGRPHVGDPLPFGEPALAGGALGSVAKAVVAGRSLVLLRHLKADTRAYGAAAETEQLDAAQLAALPDPGLEVRVPLLRDRIHQGWILTALWLIDTGVTAAALERSKAAPGVPGVDMIMDSTLVETETAQLAAVLRADPPLCALAREGNLASIRALSPTTAAAVDAAVARIGHRGPGEAELASQTYADDPAMLLRAAGEVAVAAAASTEPPSPTLAQRLAASARDSRELAHDTTLRFTHQLRMTLRELGSRRVAADLIDAVEDVYYLTCDELIIMPGDARLRIKRRRAERERLQAQRPPEVIDGAWTPVEGSAQ
;
A
#
# COMPACT_ATOMS: atom_id res chain seq x y z
N MET A 1 24.63 1.11 11.40
CA MET A 1 24.43 1.26 12.84
C MET A 1 23.49 0.17 13.33
N GLN A 2 23.70 -0.25 14.57
CA GLN A 2 22.76 -1.04 15.37
C GLN A 2 21.79 -0.09 16.08
N ILE A 3 20.48 -0.28 15.86
CA ILE A 3 19.46 0.62 16.39
C ILE A 3 18.47 -0.16 17.21
N LEU A 4 18.36 0.21 18.49
CA LEU A 4 17.36 -0.34 19.40
C LEU A 4 16.10 0.55 19.40
N VAL A 5 14.94 -0.02 19.08
CA VAL A 5 13.64 0.66 19.13
C VAL A 5 12.80 0.12 20.28
N THR A 6 12.46 0.97 21.26
CA THR A 6 11.52 0.60 22.33
C THR A 6 10.09 0.78 21.85
N ASP A 7 9.16 -0.06 22.32
CA ASP A 7 7.79 -0.10 21.79
C ASP A 7 7.77 -0.29 20.26
N ALA A 8 8.67 -1.16 19.77
CA ALA A 8 8.84 -1.44 18.35
C ALA A 8 7.54 -1.90 17.67
N THR A 9 6.65 -2.53 18.44
CA THR A 9 5.35 -3.02 17.95
C THR A 9 4.25 -1.98 18.05
N GLY A 10 4.48 -0.83 18.70
CA GLY A 10 3.61 0.34 18.66
C GLY A 10 3.54 0.95 17.25
N ALA A 11 2.52 1.78 16.98
CA ALA A 11 2.31 2.33 15.63
C ALA A 11 3.53 3.09 15.09
N LEU A 12 4.11 3.98 15.91
CA LEU A 12 5.31 4.73 15.52
C LEU A 12 6.54 3.83 15.38
N GLY A 13 6.69 2.82 16.25
CA GLY A 13 7.77 1.83 16.17
C GLY A 13 7.78 1.08 14.85
N ARG A 14 6.62 0.62 14.38
CA ARG A 14 6.49 -0.05 13.08
C ARG A 14 6.77 0.89 11.91
N LEU A 15 6.33 2.14 12.00
CA LEU A 15 6.53 3.14 10.95
C LEU A 15 7.99 3.57 10.83
N VAL A 16 8.73 3.68 11.94
CA VAL A 16 10.16 4.04 11.90
C VAL A 16 11.05 2.85 11.52
N ALA A 17 10.68 1.62 11.91
CA ALA A 17 11.51 0.43 11.62
C ALA A 17 11.79 0.25 10.11
N ARG A 18 10.78 0.47 9.26
CA ARG A 18 10.89 0.30 7.80
C ARG A 18 11.96 1.19 7.15
N PRO A 19 11.93 2.53 7.31
CA PRO A 19 12.96 3.39 6.75
C PRO A 19 14.33 3.19 7.40
N LEU A 20 14.42 2.73 8.66
CA LEU A 20 15.72 2.35 9.26
C LEU A 20 16.36 1.16 8.55
N ILE A 21 15.56 0.11 8.28
CA ILE A 21 16.01 -1.05 7.50
C ILE A 21 16.38 -0.62 6.07
N ALA A 22 15.56 0.24 5.45
CA ALA A 22 15.82 0.76 4.11
C ALA A 22 17.12 1.57 4.03
N ALA A 23 17.47 2.32 5.09
CA ALA A 23 18.73 3.04 5.23
C ALA A 23 19.96 2.11 5.38
N GLY A 24 19.75 0.80 5.52
CA GLY A 24 20.81 -0.18 5.76
C GLY A 24 21.23 -0.30 7.23
N HIS A 25 20.38 0.10 8.17
CA HIS A 25 20.62 -0.13 9.59
C HIS A 25 20.14 -1.52 10.01
N THR A 26 20.79 -2.09 11.02
CA THR A 26 20.29 -3.28 11.71
C THR A 26 19.41 -2.81 12.86
N VAL A 27 18.20 -3.35 12.95
CA VAL A 27 17.19 -2.86 13.89
C VAL A 27 16.78 -3.98 14.84
N THR A 28 16.94 -3.74 16.12
CA THR A 28 16.44 -4.59 17.19
C THR A 28 15.30 -3.89 17.89
N GLY A 29 14.21 -4.60 18.14
CA GLY A 29 13.02 -4.08 18.79
C GLY A 29 12.82 -4.72 20.15
N ILE A 30 12.33 -3.94 21.11
CA ILE A 30 11.80 -4.48 22.38
C ILE A 30 10.36 -4.02 22.59
N ALA A 31 9.47 -4.96 22.84
CA ALA A 31 8.07 -4.70 23.16
C ALA A 31 7.44 -5.89 23.90
N GLU A 32 6.29 -5.71 24.55
CA GLU A 32 5.66 -6.78 25.35
C GLU A 32 5.05 -7.92 24.52
N ALA A 33 4.62 -7.63 23.29
CA ALA A 33 3.94 -8.60 22.44
C ALA A 33 4.24 -8.35 20.96
N PRO A 34 4.32 -9.39 20.12
CA PRO A 34 4.58 -9.23 18.69
C PRO A 34 3.39 -8.58 17.96
N HIS A 35 3.67 -7.93 16.83
CA HIS A 35 2.65 -7.36 15.96
C HIS A 35 2.84 -7.82 14.51
N PRO A 36 1.78 -8.25 13.80
CA PRO A 36 1.91 -8.82 12.45
C PRO A 36 2.43 -7.83 11.39
N CYS A 37 2.27 -6.53 11.61
CA CYS A 37 2.78 -5.48 10.71
C CYS A 37 4.20 -4.98 11.05
N LEU A 38 4.86 -5.51 12.08
CA LEU A 38 6.26 -5.15 12.33
C LEU A 38 7.13 -5.73 11.21
N ASP A 39 8.02 -4.92 10.65
CA ASP A 39 8.96 -5.36 9.61
C ASP A 39 9.72 -6.60 10.07
N ARG A 40 9.76 -7.63 9.21
CA ARG A 40 10.33 -8.94 9.57
C ARG A 40 11.84 -8.93 9.69
N ASN A 41 12.52 -7.87 9.23
CA ASN A 41 13.95 -7.67 9.44
C ASN A 41 14.28 -7.03 10.80
N VAL A 42 13.27 -6.73 11.63
CA VAL A 42 13.47 -6.33 13.02
C VAL A 42 13.63 -7.57 13.88
N GLU A 43 14.76 -7.68 14.56
CA GLU A 43 14.94 -8.69 15.61
C GLU A 43 14.14 -8.27 16.85
N LEU A 44 13.01 -8.94 17.12
CA LEU A 44 12.11 -8.55 18.20
C LEU A 44 12.35 -9.39 19.46
N VAL A 45 12.68 -8.72 20.56
CA VAL A 45 12.66 -9.28 21.91
C VAL A 45 11.32 -8.95 22.58
N CYS A 46 10.53 -9.99 22.84
CA CYS A 46 9.24 -9.87 23.54
C CYS A 46 9.44 -9.76 25.06
N ALA A 47 9.64 -8.55 25.56
CA ALA A 47 9.85 -8.27 26.99
C ALA A 47 9.41 -6.85 27.37
N PRO A 48 9.00 -6.61 28.64
CA PRO A 48 8.77 -5.26 29.14
C PRO A 48 10.11 -4.51 29.30
N LEU A 49 10.08 -3.18 29.29
CA LEU A 49 11.30 -2.36 29.41
C LEU A 49 12.04 -2.51 30.75
N ARG A 50 11.37 -3.04 31.78
CA ARG A 50 12.02 -3.35 33.07
C ARG A 50 12.83 -4.66 33.05
N ASN A 51 12.79 -5.41 31.94
CA ASN A 51 13.52 -6.65 31.79
C ASN A 51 15.04 -6.38 31.64
N PRO A 52 15.92 -7.18 32.28
CA PRO A 52 17.37 -7.06 32.13
C PRO A 52 17.88 -7.09 30.69
N ALA A 53 17.16 -7.75 29.78
CA ALA A 53 17.48 -7.80 28.35
C ALA A 53 17.63 -6.40 27.72
N LEU A 54 16.93 -5.38 28.24
CA LEU A 54 17.09 -4.00 27.75
C LEU A 54 18.55 -3.52 27.83
N ARG A 55 19.29 -3.92 28.87
CA ARG A 55 20.69 -3.55 29.04
C ARG A 55 21.57 -4.20 27.98
N GLU A 56 21.42 -5.51 27.79
CA GLU A 56 22.17 -6.27 26.78
C GLU A 56 21.93 -5.69 25.39
N LEU A 57 20.66 -5.41 25.05
CA LEU A 57 20.30 -4.80 23.78
C LEU A 57 20.88 -3.39 23.58
N ALA A 58 20.95 -2.59 24.64
CA ALA A 58 21.50 -1.24 24.55
C ALA A 58 23.03 -1.25 24.45
N GLU A 59 23.71 -2.20 25.09
CA GLU A 59 25.18 -2.38 24.99
C GLU A 59 25.62 -2.70 23.55
N GLU A 60 24.75 -3.32 22.75
CA GLU A 60 24.98 -3.60 21.33
C GLU A 60 24.56 -2.44 20.40
N ALA A 61 23.79 -1.47 20.90
CA ALA A 61 23.18 -0.43 20.09
C ALA A 61 24.07 0.82 19.98
N ASP A 62 24.18 1.36 18.77
CA ASP A 62 24.74 2.70 18.54
C ASP A 62 23.73 3.79 18.94
N VAL A 63 22.44 3.52 18.69
CA VAL A 63 21.33 4.45 18.94
C VAL A 63 20.14 3.72 19.56
N VAL A 64 19.55 4.31 20.61
CA VAL A 64 18.28 3.92 21.22
C VAL A 64 17.21 4.93 20.84
N ILE A 65 16.17 4.50 20.14
CA ILE A 65 14.98 5.30 19.84
C ILE A 65 13.88 4.92 20.82
N HIS A 66 13.61 5.81 21.77
CA HIS A 66 12.62 5.59 22.81
C HIS A 66 11.25 6.15 22.44
N LEU A 67 10.32 5.26 22.09
CA LEU A 67 8.96 5.58 21.65
C LEU A 67 7.86 5.20 22.65
N ALA A 68 8.19 4.48 23.71
CA ALA A 68 7.19 4.10 24.70
C ALA A 68 6.68 5.34 25.45
N PRO A 69 5.35 5.57 25.57
CA PRO A 69 4.83 6.79 26.16
C PRO A 69 5.18 6.94 27.65
N ILE A 70 5.42 8.15 28.12
CA ILE A 70 5.56 8.43 29.57
C ILE A 70 4.21 8.76 30.25
N ASP A 71 3.18 9.07 29.46
CA ASP A 71 1.85 9.35 29.98
C ASP A 71 1.15 8.03 30.34
N THR A 72 0.96 7.79 31.63
CA THR A 72 0.31 6.58 32.20
C THR A 72 -1.10 6.29 31.69
N THR A 73 -1.68 7.21 30.91
CA THR A 73 -3.00 7.10 30.30
C THR A 73 -2.95 6.67 28.84
N ALA A 74 -1.75 6.65 28.24
CA ALA A 74 -1.49 6.14 26.91
C ALA A 74 -1.30 4.61 26.93
N PRO A 75 -1.67 3.91 25.85
CA PRO A 75 -1.38 2.48 25.73
C PRO A 75 0.14 2.23 25.75
N GLY A 76 0.58 1.14 26.38
CA GLY A 76 1.99 0.76 26.41
C GLY A 76 2.90 1.73 27.17
N SER A 77 2.35 2.56 28.06
CA SER A 77 3.11 3.56 28.81
C SER A 77 4.26 2.93 29.61
N ALA A 78 5.47 3.43 29.39
CA ALA A 78 6.65 3.15 30.19
C ALA A 78 6.71 3.97 31.48
N ASP A 79 5.91 5.04 31.59
CA ASP A 79 5.97 6.02 32.69
C ASP A 79 7.34 6.74 32.79
N ILE A 80 7.49 7.63 33.78
CA ILE A 80 8.73 8.40 33.95
C ILE A 80 9.88 7.54 34.50
N ASP A 81 9.58 6.49 35.29
CA ASP A 81 10.58 5.57 35.80
C ASP A 81 11.11 4.67 34.68
N GLY A 82 10.24 4.26 33.74
CA GLY A 82 10.67 3.55 32.55
C GLY A 82 11.57 4.41 31.66
N LEU A 83 11.24 5.69 31.47
CA LEU A 83 12.10 6.64 30.77
C LEU A 83 13.46 6.79 31.47
N ALA A 84 13.47 6.94 32.80
CA ALA A 84 14.70 7.03 33.58
C ALA A 84 15.56 5.78 33.42
N HIS A 85 14.94 4.61 33.40
CA HIS A 85 15.64 3.35 33.19
C HIS A 85 16.28 3.25 31.80
N VAL A 86 15.52 3.58 30.74
CA VAL A 86 16.04 3.61 29.36
C VAL A 86 17.18 4.63 29.23
N THR A 87 17.05 5.79 29.87
CA THR A 87 18.06 6.85 29.87
C THR A 87 19.35 6.40 30.56
N ASP A 88 19.27 5.77 31.74
CA ASP A 88 20.43 5.20 32.44
C ASP A 88 21.10 4.10 31.62
N VAL A 89 20.32 3.20 31.03
CA VAL A 89 20.84 2.09 30.22
C VAL A 89 21.54 2.61 28.96
N ALA A 90 20.93 3.53 28.21
CA ALA A 90 21.56 4.12 27.03
C ALA A 90 22.86 4.87 27.38
N ALA A 91 22.83 5.68 28.44
CA ALA A 91 24.01 6.41 28.90
C ALA A 91 25.17 5.49 29.33
N ARG A 92 24.87 4.37 30.00
CA ARG A 92 25.89 3.36 30.40
C ARG A 92 26.47 2.62 29.20
N ALA A 93 25.65 2.32 28.21
CA ALA A 93 26.08 1.71 26.96
C ALA A 93 26.88 2.68 26.07
N GLY A 94 26.77 3.99 26.32
CA GLY A 94 27.31 5.01 25.41
C GLY A 94 26.47 5.19 24.14
N ALA A 95 25.29 4.58 24.09
CA ALA A 95 24.36 4.68 22.97
C ALA A 95 23.68 6.06 22.95
N ARG A 96 23.49 6.60 21.75
CA ARG A 96 22.74 7.86 21.57
C ARG A 96 21.26 7.65 21.85
N LEU A 97 20.65 8.49 22.68
CA LEU A 97 19.23 8.39 23.00
C LEU A 97 18.39 9.41 22.22
N LEU A 98 17.41 8.95 21.46
CA LEU A 98 16.35 9.78 20.88
C LEU A 98 15.07 9.57 21.67
N PHE A 99 14.50 10.65 22.20
CA PHE A 99 13.26 10.64 22.97
C PHE A 99 12.21 11.54 22.33
N VAL A 100 11.00 11.02 22.10
CA VAL A 100 9.87 11.80 21.56
C VAL A 100 9.01 12.37 22.70
N SER A 101 9.06 13.69 22.90
CA SER A 101 8.25 14.41 23.87
C SER A 101 7.06 15.11 23.22
N HIS A 102 5.95 15.31 23.95
CA HIS A 102 4.72 15.89 23.42
C HIS A 102 4.48 17.30 23.97
N ALA A 103 4.67 18.32 23.13
CA ALA A 103 4.51 19.72 23.54
C ALA A 103 3.09 20.05 24.04
N ALA A 104 2.07 19.37 23.50
CA ALA A 104 0.66 19.54 23.87
C ALA A 104 0.26 18.78 25.16
N GLY A 105 1.18 18.00 25.72
CA GLY A 105 1.00 17.21 26.93
C GLY A 105 0.93 18.05 28.21
N ARG A 106 0.84 17.38 29.36
CA ARG A 106 0.85 18.03 30.68
C ARG A 106 2.26 18.55 31.00
N PRO A 107 2.47 19.86 31.21
CA PRO A 107 3.81 20.40 31.48
C PRO A 107 4.47 19.77 32.71
N GLU A 108 3.69 19.40 33.74
CA GLU A 108 4.18 18.79 34.97
C GLU A 108 4.71 17.36 34.77
N LEU A 109 4.39 16.73 33.64
CA LEU A 109 4.89 15.41 33.25
C LEU A 109 6.00 15.51 32.22
N TYR A 110 5.79 16.29 31.15
CA TYR A 110 6.72 16.31 30.02
C TYR A 110 7.95 17.16 30.29
N ARG A 111 7.86 18.29 31.00
CA ARG A 111 9.06 19.12 31.28
C ARG A 111 10.10 18.38 32.13
N PRO A 112 9.75 17.69 33.24
CA PRO A 112 10.72 16.89 33.98
C PRO A 112 11.31 15.74 33.16
N ALA A 113 10.54 15.13 32.25
CA ALA A 113 11.03 14.07 31.37
C ALA A 113 12.02 14.61 30.32
N GLU A 114 11.74 15.77 29.74
CA GLU A 114 12.65 16.48 28.83
C GLU A 114 13.96 16.85 29.54
N GLU A 115 13.87 17.40 30.76
CA GLU A 115 15.04 17.73 31.59
C GLU A 115 15.87 16.48 31.94
N LEU A 116 15.22 15.38 32.33
CA LEU A 116 15.87 14.11 32.64
C LEU A 116 16.72 13.60 31.47
N VAL A 117 16.17 13.64 30.26
CA VAL A 117 16.89 13.16 29.06
C VAL A 117 17.95 14.16 28.61
N ALA A 118 17.62 15.45 28.56
CA ALA A 118 18.53 16.50 28.08
C ALA A 118 19.76 16.69 29.00
N THR A 119 19.64 16.38 30.29
CA THR A 119 20.74 16.45 31.27
C THR A 119 21.44 15.11 31.50
N SER A 120 21.06 14.07 30.75
CA SER A 120 21.72 12.77 30.82
C SER A 120 23.20 12.87 30.41
N TRP A 121 24.04 11.99 30.93
CA TRP A 121 25.48 12.00 30.64
C TRP A 121 25.83 11.50 29.23
N GLY A 122 24.92 10.77 28.58
CA GLY A 122 25.09 10.27 27.22
C GLY A 122 24.63 11.28 26.16
N PRO A 123 24.98 11.06 24.88
CA PRO A 123 24.47 11.89 23.79
C PRO A 123 22.96 11.68 23.66
N SER A 124 22.16 12.71 23.93
CA SER A 124 20.70 12.62 23.89
C SER A 124 20.07 13.73 23.06
N LEU A 125 18.96 13.38 22.39
CA LEU A 125 18.12 14.30 21.65
C LEU A 125 16.67 14.11 22.07
N VAL A 126 16.07 15.19 22.56
CA VAL A 126 14.65 15.30 22.83
C VAL A 126 13.99 15.92 21.60
N VAL A 127 13.15 15.15 20.91
CA VAL A 127 12.30 15.60 19.80
C VAL A 127 10.95 15.99 20.37
N ARG A 128 10.74 17.29 20.62
CA ARG A 128 9.52 17.82 21.20
C ARG A 128 8.52 18.16 20.08
N ILE A 129 7.48 17.35 19.95
CA ILE A 129 6.57 17.40 18.79
C ILE A 129 5.33 18.26 19.04
N ALA A 130 4.90 18.98 18.00
CA ALA A 130 3.57 19.60 17.92
C ALA A 130 2.47 18.52 17.94
N PRO A 131 1.18 18.87 18.16
CA PRO A 131 0.09 17.90 18.12
C PRO A 131 0.15 17.04 16.84
N PRO A 132 0.33 15.71 16.95
CA PRO A 132 0.54 14.87 15.79
C PRO A 132 -0.77 14.65 15.04
N VAL A 133 -0.65 14.56 13.72
CA VAL A 133 -1.73 14.36 12.75
C VAL A 133 -1.28 13.37 11.66
N GLY A 134 -2.22 12.81 10.92
CA GLY A 134 -1.98 11.95 9.76
C GLY A 134 -2.93 10.77 9.68
N ARG A 135 -2.87 10.03 8.57
CA ARG A 135 -3.67 8.81 8.34
C ARG A 135 -3.45 7.68 9.36
N GLN A 136 -2.29 7.64 10.02
CA GLN A 136 -1.93 6.62 11.00
C GLN A 136 -2.54 7.02 12.35
N LEU A 137 -3.78 6.61 12.56
CA LEU A 137 -4.60 7.04 13.70
C LEU A 137 -4.25 6.27 14.99
N ASP A 138 -3.02 6.45 15.46
CA ASP A 138 -2.60 5.93 16.76
C ASP A 138 -3.22 6.71 17.93
N TRP A 139 -2.80 6.40 19.16
CA TRP A 139 -3.34 7.08 20.34
C TRP A 139 -3.07 8.59 20.36
N MET A 140 -1.93 9.04 19.81
CA MET A 140 -1.51 10.44 19.82
C MET A 140 -2.36 11.25 18.84
N VAL A 141 -2.49 10.76 17.60
CA VAL A 141 -3.33 11.38 16.57
C VAL A 141 -4.79 11.35 17.00
N CYS A 142 -5.28 10.23 17.55
CA CYS A 142 -6.63 10.13 18.10
C CYS A 142 -6.88 11.16 19.20
N ARG A 143 -5.89 11.43 20.05
CA ARG A 143 -5.94 12.46 21.10
C ARG A 143 -6.00 13.87 20.49
N THR A 144 -5.23 14.14 19.43
CA THR A 144 -5.29 15.40 18.68
C THR A 144 -6.69 15.63 18.09
N VAL A 145 -7.24 14.64 17.38
CA VAL A 145 -8.57 14.71 16.79
C VAL A 145 -9.65 14.88 17.86
N ALA A 146 -9.58 14.09 18.94
CA ALA A 146 -10.53 14.21 20.06
C ALA A 146 -10.50 15.60 20.72
N THR A 147 -9.31 16.18 20.87
CA THR A 147 -9.14 17.53 21.41
C THR A 147 -9.76 18.56 20.48
N LEU A 148 -9.46 18.50 19.19
CA LEU A 148 -10.02 19.39 18.18
C LEU A 148 -11.55 19.35 18.14
N LEU A 149 -12.15 18.15 18.12
CA LEU A 149 -13.59 17.97 18.04
C LEU A 149 -14.34 18.45 19.30
N ARG A 150 -13.66 18.58 20.44
CA ARG A 150 -14.23 19.03 21.72
C ARG A 150 -13.99 20.50 22.02
N THR A 151 -12.87 21.06 21.54
CA THR A 151 -12.52 22.46 21.80
C THR A 151 -13.50 23.38 21.10
N LYS A 152 -13.83 24.51 21.74
CA LYS A 152 -14.66 25.55 21.14
C LYS A 152 -14.02 26.03 19.84
N VAL A 153 -14.78 25.94 18.75
CA VAL A 153 -14.33 26.34 17.41
C VAL A 153 -13.88 27.80 17.42
N SER A 154 -12.70 28.07 16.86
CA SER A 154 -12.14 29.41 16.74
C SER A 154 -11.32 29.55 15.45
N ALA A 155 -11.00 30.79 15.08
CA ALA A 155 -10.10 31.08 13.96
C ALA A 155 -8.62 31.14 14.38
N ARG A 156 -8.27 30.66 15.59
CA ARG A 156 -6.87 30.65 16.03
C ARG A 156 -6.06 29.71 15.14
N PRO A 157 -4.87 30.13 14.66
CA PRO A 157 -3.96 29.25 13.94
C PRO A 157 -3.36 28.24 14.92
N MET A 158 -3.12 27.02 14.44
CA MET A 158 -2.41 25.99 15.16
C MET A 158 -1.36 25.34 14.27
N ARG A 159 -0.25 24.95 14.89
CA ARG A 159 0.76 24.10 14.27
C ARG A 159 0.43 22.64 14.53
N VAL A 160 0.80 21.79 13.58
CA VAL A 160 0.66 20.35 13.66
C VAL A 160 1.94 19.70 13.18
N LEU A 161 2.09 18.41 13.45
CA LEU A 161 3.17 17.62 12.86
C LEU A 161 2.58 16.38 12.22
N HIS A 162 2.82 16.18 10.92
CA HIS A 162 2.45 14.93 10.28
C HIS A 162 3.37 13.80 10.75
N VAL A 163 2.81 12.62 11.04
CA VAL A 163 3.59 11.45 11.53
C VAL A 163 4.70 11.05 10.55
N ASP A 164 4.47 11.15 9.23
CA ASP A 164 5.51 10.88 8.22
C ASP A 164 6.73 11.80 8.37
N ASP A 165 6.54 13.09 8.70
CA ASP A 165 7.66 14.02 8.91
C ASP A 165 8.37 13.76 10.24
N LEU A 166 7.65 13.28 11.28
CA LEU A 166 8.29 12.79 12.51
C LEU A 166 9.23 11.62 12.20
N VAL A 167 8.76 10.65 11.41
CA VAL A 167 9.58 9.50 11.01
C VAL A 167 10.79 9.93 10.19
N ARG A 168 10.61 10.82 9.18
CA ARG A 168 11.72 11.38 8.38
C ARG A 168 12.74 12.09 9.26
N PHE A 169 12.29 12.92 10.20
CA PHE A 169 13.18 13.62 11.13
C PHE A 169 13.98 12.64 11.99
N MET A 170 13.32 11.66 12.62
CA MET A 170 13.99 10.67 13.47
C MET A 170 15.11 9.94 12.72
N VAL A 171 14.85 9.47 11.49
CA VAL A 171 15.86 8.77 10.67
C VAL A 171 17.00 9.71 10.28
N SER A 172 16.70 10.95 9.87
CA SER A 172 17.74 11.93 9.52
C SER A 172 18.63 12.31 10.73
N SER A 173 18.07 12.28 11.94
CA SER A 173 18.75 12.72 13.16
C SER A 173 19.75 11.72 13.74
N LEU A 174 19.81 10.50 13.20
CA LEU A 174 20.69 9.43 13.68
C LEU A 174 22.17 9.72 13.42
N ASN A 175 22.48 10.32 12.26
CA ASN A 175 23.85 10.62 11.85
C ASN A 175 24.30 12.03 12.30
N ALA A 176 23.51 12.72 13.10
CA ALA A 176 23.82 14.06 13.57
C ALA A 176 24.45 14.00 14.96
N ASP A 177 25.51 14.78 15.20
CA ASP A 177 26.12 14.92 16.53
C ASP A 177 25.36 15.89 17.44
N ARG A 178 24.32 16.56 16.92
CA ARG A 178 23.52 17.54 17.67
C ARG A 178 22.76 16.86 18.82
N THR A 179 22.79 17.46 20.00
CA THR A 179 22.11 17.00 21.23
C THR A 179 21.22 18.09 21.80
N GLY A 180 20.45 17.79 22.84
CA GLY A 180 19.57 18.73 23.53
C GLY A 180 18.11 18.59 23.10
N VAL A 181 17.39 19.71 22.96
CA VAL A 181 15.96 19.72 22.64
C VAL A 181 15.74 20.39 21.28
N VAL A 182 14.93 19.76 20.43
CA VAL A 182 14.47 20.33 19.16
C VAL A 182 12.95 20.27 19.09
N ASP A 183 12.35 21.41 18.82
CA ASP A 183 10.91 21.54 18.61
C ASP A 183 10.57 21.23 17.15
N LEU A 184 9.66 20.28 16.93
CA LEU A 184 9.29 19.80 15.59
C LEU A 184 7.82 20.10 15.31
N ALA A 185 7.58 21.07 14.42
CA ALA A 185 6.26 21.55 14.04
C ALA A 185 6.28 22.06 12.59
N SER A 186 5.19 21.86 11.84
CA SER A 186 5.06 22.43 10.50
C SER A 186 5.29 23.96 10.51
N PRO A 187 6.03 24.53 9.55
CA PRO A 187 6.34 25.96 9.51
C PRO A 187 5.12 26.81 9.13
N ASP A 188 4.14 26.22 8.46
CA ASP A 188 2.82 26.78 8.22
C ASP A 188 1.80 26.39 9.31
N THR A 189 0.60 26.98 9.25
CA THR A 189 -0.44 26.78 10.25
C THR A 189 -1.79 26.49 9.59
N VAL A 190 -2.67 25.83 10.35
CA VAL A 190 -4.07 25.63 9.97
C VAL A 190 -4.98 26.30 11.00
N ASN A 191 -6.07 26.92 10.55
CA ASN A 191 -7.07 27.46 11.46
C ASN A 191 -7.86 26.33 12.12
N MET A 192 -8.08 26.42 13.45
CA MET A 192 -8.83 25.41 14.19
C MET A 192 -10.22 25.13 13.61
N VAL A 193 -10.94 26.17 13.13
CA VAL A 193 -12.25 26.01 12.47
C VAL A 193 -12.18 25.20 11.19
N THR A 194 -11.12 25.39 10.39
CA THR A 194 -10.92 24.63 9.15
C THR A 194 -10.62 23.18 9.49
N ALA A 195 -9.69 22.94 10.41
CA ALA A 195 -9.34 21.59 10.85
C ALA A 195 -10.55 20.85 11.44
N TRP A 196 -11.32 21.52 12.30
CA TRP A 196 -12.54 20.96 12.87
C TRP A 196 -13.56 20.57 11.79
N ARG A 197 -13.79 21.42 10.79
CA ARG A 197 -14.73 21.15 9.69
C ARG A 197 -14.32 19.92 8.88
N MET A 198 -13.04 19.81 8.53
CA MET A 198 -12.50 18.67 7.79
C MET A 198 -12.68 17.36 8.56
N LEU A 199 -12.25 17.32 9.83
CA LEU A 199 -12.36 16.13 10.67
C LEU A 199 -13.82 15.76 10.95
N ARG A 200 -14.69 16.75 11.17
CA ARG A 200 -16.13 16.53 11.42
C ARG A 200 -16.87 16.03 10.17
N ALA A 201 -16.45 16.46 8.98
CA ALA A 201 -17.02 15.98 7.73
C ALA A 201 -16.69 14.50 7.46
N ALA A 202 -15.48 14.06 7.84
CA ALA A 202 -15.05 12.67 7.68
C ALA A 202 -15.82 11.69 8.60
N ASP A 203 -16.07 12.08 9.85
CA ASP A 203 -16.90 11.31 10.78
C ASP A 203 -17.89 12.20 11.57
N PRO A 204 -19.09 12.45 11.00
CA PRO A 204 -20.12 13.26 11.67
C PRO A 204 -20.68 12.61 12.94
N ARG A 205 -20.57 11.28 13.08
CA ARG A 205 -21.16 10.52 14.18
C ARG A 205 -20.18 10.31 15.33
N SER A 206 -18.89 10.60 15.14
CA SER A 206 -17.88 10.48 16.18
C SER A 206 -18.25 11.27 17.44
N ARG A 207 -18.23 10.54 18.56
CA ARG A 207 -18.26 11.10 19.90
C ARG A 207 -17.02 10.59 20.62
N PRO A 208 -15.92 11.35 20.65
CA PRO A 208 -14.66 10.87 21.20
C PRO A 208 -14.67 10.85 22.74
N SER A 209 -15.80 10.60 23.41
CA SER A 209 -16.02 10.83 24.86
C SER A 209 -15.05 10.09 25.78
N ARG A 210 -14.47 8.97 25.32
CA ARG A 210 -13.52 8.15 26.09
C ARG A 210 -12.05 8.47 25.83
N VAL A 211 -11.75 9.32 24.86
CA VAL A 211 -10.39 9.75 24.53
C VAL A 211 -10.05 10.97 25.38
N ARG A 212 -8.87 10.99 26.00
CA ARG A 212 -8.40 12.18 26.73
C ARG A 212 -8.13 13.32 25.75
N SER A 213 -8.14 14.55 26.25
CA SER A 213 -7.73 15.71 25.46
C SER A 213 -6.29 16.06 25.78
N TRP A 214 -5.57 16.66 24.83
CA TRP A 214 -4.33 17.37 25.11
C TRP A 214 -4.58 18.51 26.11
N HIS A 215 -3.57 18.81 26.92
CA HIS A 215 -3.65 19.89 27.91
C HIS A 215 -3.62 21.25 27.23
N GLN A 216 -2.70 21.41 26.27
CA GLN A 216 -2.51 22.64 25.51
C GLN A 216 -2.45 22.33 24.02
N LEU A 217 -3.57 22.50 23.29
CA LEU A 217 -3.63 22.19 21.86
C LEU A 217 -2.73 23.10 20.99
N ILE A 218 -2.44 24.31 21.46
CA ILE A 218 -1.55 25.26 20.79
C ILE A 218 -0.38 25.53 21.76
N PRO A 219 0.60 24.62 21.82
CA PRO A 219 1.76 24.78 22.69
C PRO A 219 2.73 25.84 22.13
N ASP A 220 3.48 26.49 23.03
CA ASP A 220 4.59 27.35 22.64
C ASP A 220 5.77 26.48 22.21
N MET A 221 6.31 26.77 21.02
CA MET A 221 7.39 26.01 20.37
C MET A 221 8.31 26.94 19.60
N ASP A 222 9.62 26.68 19.67
CA ASP A 222 10.64 27.34 18.88
C ASP A 222 10.92 26.56 17.59
N ILE A 223 10.44 27.08 16.46
CA ILE A 223 10.51 26.39 15.18
C ILE A 223 11.82 26.66 14.41
N ALA A 224 12.61 27.65 14.84
CA ALA A 224 13.81 28.04 14.12
C ALA A 224 14.88 26.93 14.08
N PRO A 225 15.18 26.20 15.19
CA PRO A 225 16.22 25.18 15.18
C PRO A 225 15.98 24.08 14.14
N ALA A 226 14.74 23.59 13.98
CA ALA A 226 14.46 22.54 13.01
C ALA A 226 14.83 22.96 11.56
N GLN A 227 14.65 24.23 11.21
CA GLN A 227 14.92 24.74 9.86
C GLN A 227 16.36 25.25 9.70
N GLU A 228 16.87 25.99 10.69
CA GLU A 228 18.15 26.68 10.61
C GLU A 228 19.31 25.77 11.03
N ASP A 229 19.16 25.06 12.15
CA ASP A 229 20.19 24.20 12.70
C ASP A 229 20.18 22.81 12.05
N TRP A 230 18.99 22.21 11.94
CA TRP A 230 18.84 20.87 11.41
C TRP A 230 18.68 20.84 9.89
N SER A 231 18.43 21.99 9.26
CA SER A 231 18.13 22.08 7.82
C SER A 231 17.04 21.09 7.40
N PHE A 232 16.08 20.82 8.30
CA PHE A 232 15.01 19.87 8.07
C PHE A 232 13.86 20.54 7.33
N GLU A 233 13.51 19.97 6.20
CA GLU A 233 12.38 20.41 5.40
C GLU A 233 11.19 19.46 5.54
N PHE A 234 10.02 20.04 5.80
CA PHE A 234 8.77 19.31 6.01
C PHE A 234 8.12 18.97 4.67
N GLY A 235 7.67 17.72 4.52
CA GLY A 235 6.98 17.29 3.32
C GLY A 235 5.49 17.67 3.33
N TRP A 236 4.87 17.75 4.51
CA TRP A 236 3.46 18.08 4.66
C TRP A 236 3.22 19.53 5.04
N GLN A 237 2.28 20.17 4.34
CA GLN A 237 1.65 21.40 4.83
C GLN A 237 0.60 21.08 5.90
N ALA A 238 0.40 22.00 6.85
CA ALA A 238 -0.53 21.83 7.97
C ALA A 238 -1.97 21.51 7.52
N LEU A 239 -2.44 22.16 6.46
CA LEU A 239 -3.78 21.91 5.91
C LEU A 239 -3.91 20.50 5.31
N GLU A 240 -2.91 20.10 4.51
CA GLU A 240 -2.85 18.79 3.85
C GLU A 240 -2.71 17.67 4.88
N ALA A 241 -1.93 17.88 5.94
CA ALA A 241 -1.77 16.92 7.04
C ALA A 241 -3.09 16.66 7.78
N VAL A 242 -3.93 17.70 7.95
CA VAL A 242 -5.28 17.52 8.52
C VAL A 242 -6.23 16.84 7.53
N ALA A 243 -6.13 17.15 6.23
CA ALA A 243 -6.88 16.44 5.21
C ALA A 243 -6.51 14.93 5.17
N ASP A 244 -5.23 14.61 5.35
CA ASP A 244 -4.75 13.22 5.43
C ASP A 244 -5.25 12.50 6.69
N THR A 245 -5.34 13.23 7.81
CA THR A 245 -5.99 12.73 9.03
C THR A 245 -7.46 12.41 8.78
N ALA A 246 -8.18 13.30 8.08
CA ALA A 246 -9.58 13.11 7.72
C ALA A 246 -9.76 11.87 6.82
N ARG A 247 -8.83 11.62 5.91
CA ARG A 247 -8.77 10.38 5.11
C ARG A 247 -8.65 9.14 6.01
N GLY A 248 -7.76 9.16 7.00
CA GLY A 248 -7.58 8.07 7.96
C GLY A 248 -8.84 7.72 8.77
N LEU A 249 -9.74 8.69 9.01
CA LEU A 249 -10.95 8.49 9.82
C LEU A 249 -12.04 7.67 9.10
N ALA A 250 -11.94 7.46 7.79
CA ALA A 250 -12.95 6.73 7.03
C ALA A 250 -13.14 5.28 7.57
N GLY A 251 -14.36 4.96 8.00
CA GLY A 251 -14.73 3.63 8.52
C GLY A 251 -14.16 3.31 9.91
N ARG A 252 -13.65 4.31 10.63
CA ARG A 252 -13.04 4.12 11.95
C ARG A 252 -13.78 4.87 13.05
N ARG A 253 -13.71 4.31 14.25
CA ARG A 253 -14.07 4.94 15.51
C ARG A 253 -12.80 5.26 16.29
N ILE A 254 -12.66 6.50 16.73
CA ILE A 254 -11.56 6.94 17.57
C ILE A 254 -11.69 6.33 18.97
N ALA A 255 -10.61 5.71 19.46
CA ALA A 255 -10.50 5.17 20.81
C ALA A 255 -9.17 5.57 21.48
N ALA A 256 -9.07 5.31 22.78
CA ALA A 256 -7.94 5.78 23.60
C ALA A 256 -6.59 5.13 23.21
N ALA A 257 -6.62 3.89 22.69
CA ALA A 257 -5.43 3.18 22.24
C ALA A 257 -5.11 3.41 20.75
N GLY A 258 -5.89 4.23 20.05
CA GLY A 258 -5.87 4.36 18.58
C GLY A 258 -7.25 4.07 17.98
N ALA A 259 -7.42 4.37 16.70
CA ALA A 259 -8.69 4.20 16.02
C ALA A 259 -8.89 2.75 15.54
N THR A 260 -10.08 2.21 15.76
CA THR A 260 -10.46 0.86 15.34
C THR A 260 -11.56 0.92 14.28
N GLY A 261 -11.70 -0.13 13.46
CA GLY A 261 -12.86 -0.23 12.56
C GLY A 261 -14.18 -0.14 13.33
N ASP A 262 -15.18 0.55 12.76
CA ASP A 262 -16.50 0.70 13.41
C ASP A 262 -17.43 -0.51 13.23
N GLY A 263 -17.04 -1.46 12.37
CA GLY A 263 -17.77 -2.69 12.04
C GLY A 263 -18.90 -2.51 11.02
N HIS A 264 -19.15 -1.30 10.54
CA HIS A 264 -20.22 -0.96 9.60
C HIS A 264 -19.69 -0.49 8.24
N ARG A 265 -18.51 0.09 8.20
CA ARG A 265 -17.80 0.51 7.00
C ARG A 265 -16.36 0.02 7.09
N LEU A 266 -15.76 -0.35 5.96
CA LEU A 266 -14.38 -0.78 5.96
C LEU A 266 -13.45 0.38 6.32
N ALA A 267 -12.50 0.12 7.21
CA ALA A 267 -11.48 1.08 7.61
C ALA A 267 -10.38 1.16 6.54
N LEU A 268 -10.27 2.29 5.85
CA LEU A 268 -9.29 2.55 4.79
C LEU A 268 -8.55 3.87 5.09
N PRO A 269 -7.23 4.01 4.81
CA PRO A 269 -6.31 3.00 4.28
C PRO A 269 -6.03 1.87 5.29
N VAL A 270 -5.47 0.74 4.87
CA VAL A 270 -5.05 -0.37 5.76
C VAL A 270 -3.52 -0.40 5.80
N GLU A 271 -2.95 -0.60 6.99
CA GLU A 271 -1.51 -0.82 7.13
C GLU A 271 -1.13 -2.16 6.49
N ALA A 272 -0.25 -2.11 5.49
CA ALA A 272 0.20 -3.31 4.79
C ALA A 272 1.14 -4.13 5.70
N ALA A 273 0.83 -5.41 5.90
CA ALA A 273 1.76 -6.29 6.58
C ALA A 273 2.94 -6.63 5.66
N PRO A 274 4.17 -6.74 6.20
CA PRO A 274 5.37 -7.01 5.43
C PRO A 274 5.32 -8.37 4.73
N ARG A 275 6.25 -8.57 3.79
CA ARG A 275 6.44 -9.85 3.11
C ARG A 275 6.86 -10.93 4.12
N ALA A 276 6.38 -12.16 3.93
CA ALA A 276 6.82 -13.30 4.72
C ALA A 276 8.28 -13.65 4.41
N HIS A 277 9.03 -14.08 5.42
CA HIS A 277 10.44 -14.46 5.28
C HIS A 277 10.59 -15.95 4.97
N PRO A 278 11.76 -16.39 4.45
CA PRO A 278 12.04 -17.78 4.13
C PRO A 278 11.87 -18.79 5.26
N SER A 279 11.97 -18.35 6.53
CA SER A 279 12.02 -19.21 7.70
C SER A 279 10.68 -19.78 8.16
N ASP A 280 9.56 -19.43 7.53
CA ASP A 280 8.19 -19.85 7.94
C ASP A 280 7.84 -21.31 7.53
N GLY A 281 8.83 -22.20 7.46
CA GLY A 281 8.66 -23.62 7.14
C GLY A 281 8.37 -23.95 5.67
N GLY A 282 8.35 -22.94 4.80
CA GLY A 282 8.26 -23.10 3.35
C GLY A 282 9.63 -23.21 2.68
N HIS A 283 9.70 -23.84 1.51
CA HIS A 283 10.93 -24.01 0.75
C HIS A 283 11.00 -23.08 -0.47
N SER A 284 12.21 -22.88 -1.03
CA SER A 284 12.34 -22.19 -2.31
C SER A 284 11.69 -23.01 -3.41
N ALA A 285 10.93 -22.37 -4.27
CA ALA A 285 10.45 -23.00 -5.49
C ALA A 285 11.52 -23.01 -6.61
N ALA A 286 12.52 -22.12 -6.52
CA ALA A 286 13.52 -21.93 -7.56
C ALA A 286 14.68 -22.93 -7.42
N PRO A 287 15.35 -23.29 -8.53
CA PRO A 287 16.61 -24.02 -8.47
C PRO A 287 17.71 -23.19 -7.80
N ASP A 288 18.72 -23.89 -7.28
CA ASP A 288 19.90 -23.27 -6.65
C ASP A 288 20.54 -22.21 -7.58
N GLY A 289 20.75 -21.01 -7.03
CA GLY A 289 21.36 -19.89 -7.75
C GLY A 289 20.44 -19.14 -8.72
N VAL A 290 19.16 -19.54 -8.85
CA VAL A 290 18.20 -18.89 -9.76
C VAL A 290 17.13 -18.07 -9.03
N GLU A 291 16.96 -18.29 -7.72
CA GLU A 291 16.02 -17.55 -6.87
C GLU A 291 16.12 -16.03 -7.06
N GLY A 292 14.98 -15.35 -7.19
CA GLY A 292 14.89 -13.90 -7.19
C GLY A 292 14.82 -13.33 -5.77
N GLU A 293 15.36 -12.13 -5.55
CA GLU A 293 15.35 -11.45 -4.24
C GLU A 293 13.94 -11.36 -3.61
N PHE A 294 12.92 -11.19 -4.45
CA PHE A 294 11.51 -11.00 -4.06
C PHE A 294 10.65 -12.26 -4.14
N ASP A 295 11.24 -13.42 -4.40
CA ASP A 295 10.50 -14.69 -4.53
C ASP A 295 9.91 -15.15 -3.20
N ASP A 296 8.67 -15.64 -3.23
CA ASP A 296 8.01 -16.22 -2.08
C ASP A 296 8.45 -17.68 -1.85
N ARG A 297 8.24 -18.18 -0.64
CA ARG A 297 8.36 -19.62 -0.33
C ARG A 297 7.05 -20.34 -0.51
N ILE A 298 7.14 -21.61 -0.87
CA ILE A 298 5.97 -22.48 -1.01
C ILE A 298 5.75 -23.25 0.30
N ASP A 299 4.52 -23.19 0.81
CA ASP A 299 4.05 -24.12 1.81
C ASP A 299 3.66 -25.44 1.13
N PRO A 300 4.22 -26.59 1.53
CA PRO A 300 3.92 -27.87 0.88
C PRO A 300 2.43 -28.27 0.99
N ARG A 301 1.65 -27.66 1.89
CA ARG A 301 0.19 -27.85 1.97
C ARG A 301 -0.56 -27.18 0.82
N PHE A 302 0.05 -26.19 0.16
CA PHE A 302 -0.55 -25.41 -0.91
C PHE A 302 0.44 -25.25 -2.10
N PRO A 303 0.83 -26.34 -2.77
CA PRO A 303 2.00 -26.34 -3.65
C PRO A 303 1.75 -25.75 -5.06
N ILE A 304 0.49 -25.58 -5.49
CA ILE A 304 0.17 -25.26 -6.88
C ILE A 304 -0.05 -23.76 -7.08
N PHE A 305 0.70 -23.20 -8.03
CA PHE A 305 0.63 -21.79 -8.42
C PHE A 305 0.51 -21.65 -9.94
N SER A 306 -0.30 -20.70 -10.43
CA SER A 306 -0.50 -20.46 -11.87
C SER A 306 -0.42 -18.98 -12.23
N ALA A 307 0.31 -18.65 -13.29
CA ALA A 307 0.44 -17.28 -13.78
C ALA A 307 -0.89 -16.77 -14.38
N GLY A 308 -1.68 -17.67 -14.99
CA GLY A 308 -3.06 -17.42 -15.44
C GLY A 308 -3.30 -16.06 -16.09
N ASN A 309 -4.39 -15.39 -15.71
CA ASN A 309 -4.72 -14.05 -16.20
C ASN A 309 -3.77 -12.96 -15.69
N LEU A 310 -3.03 -13.21 -14.60
CA LEU A 310 -2.06 -12.24 -14.07
C LEU A 310 -0.90 -12.02 -15.05
N ALA A 311 -0.50 -13.04 -15.83
CA ALA A 311 0.53 -12.91 -16.86
C ALA A 311 0.17 -11.90 -17.96
N ARG A 312 -1.12 -11.64 -18.19
CA ARG A 312 -1.56 -10.62 -19.15
C ARG A 312 -1.47 -9.21 -18.57
N ALA A 313 -1.92 -9.03 -17.33
CA ALA A 313 -1.94 -7.72 -16.68
C ALA A 313 -0.55 -7.28 -16.16
N LEU A 314 0.26 -8.25 -15.74
CA LEU A 314 1.58 -8.11 -15.14
C LEU A 314 2.51 -9.19 -15.72
N PRO A 315 2.95 -9.05 -16.98
CA PRO A 315 3.74 -10.09 -17.64
C PRO A 315 5.02 -10.40 -16.88
N GLY A 316 5.73 -9.37 -16.38
CA GLY A 316 6.99 -9.50 -15.67
C GLY A 316 8.19 -9.91 -16.56
N PRO A 317 9.41 -10.01 -15.99
CA PRO A 317 9.74 -9.81 -14.59
C PRO A 317 9.51 -8.34 -14.21
N LEU A 318 8.80 -8.15 -13.11
CA LEU A 318 8.43 -6.83 -12.61
C LEU A 318 9.63 -6.16 -11.95
N THR A 319 9.59 -4.83 -11.89
CA THR A 319 10.59 -4.04 -11.17
C THR A 319 10.36 -4.12 -9.66
N PRO A 320 11.43 -4.01 -8.83
CA PRO A 320 11.35 -3.99 -7.37
C PRO A 320 10.28 -3.04 -6.81
N ILE A 321 10.16 -1.82 -7.33
CA ILE A 321 9.14 -0.88 -6.84
C ILE A 321 7.71 -1.32 -7.20
N THR A 322 7.52 -1.94 -8.37
CA THR A 322 6.22 -2.51 -8.76
C THR A 322 5.86 -3.68 -7.85
N LEU A 323 6.83 -4.52 -7.49
CA LEU A 323 6.63 -5.59 -6.51
C LEU A 323 6.28 -5.02 -5.13
N ASP A 324 6.97 -3.98 -4.67
CA ASP A 324 6.68 -3.32 -3.40
C ASP A 324 5.28 -2.69 -3.37
N VAL A 325 4.83 -2.05 -4.46
CA VAL A 325 3.55 -1.33 -4.50
C VAL A 325 2.37 -2.24 -4.88
N GLN A 326 2.43 -2.89 -6.04
CA GLN A 326 1.27 -3.62 -6.57
C GLN A 326 1.03 -4.92 -5.80
N LEU A 327 2.08 -5.71 -5.55
CA LEU A 327 1.91 -7.01 -4.90
C LEU A 327 1.59 -6.86 -3.41
N SER A 328 2.16 -5.87 -2.72
CA SER A 328 1.74 -5.60 -1.34
C SER A 328 0.30 -5.07 -1.25
N GLY A 329 -0.15 -4.27 -2.23
CA GLY A 329 -1.53 -3.84 -2.36
C GLY A 329 -2.50 -5.00 -2.61
N LEU A 330 -2.20 -5.88 -3.57
CA LEU A 330 -2.99 -7.08 -3.87
C LEU A 330 -3.05 -8.05 -2.68
N ARG A 331 -1.94 -8.29 -1.99
CA ARG A 331 -1.92 -9.11 -0.75
C ARG A 331 -2.73 -8.45 0.36
N THR A 332 -2.66 -7.14 0.51
CA THR A 332 -3.49 -6.40 1.48
C THR A 332 -4.98 -6.54 1.14
N ALA A 333 -5.34 -6.46 -0.14
CA ALA A 333 -6.70 -6.74 -0.61
C ALA A 333 -7.14 -8.17 -0.28
N ASN A 334 -6.28 -9.16 -0.50
CA ASN A 334 -6.55 -10.57 -0.15
C ASN A 334 -6.73 -10.79 1.36
N ARG A 335 -5.92 -10.13 2.19
CA ARG A 335 -6.10 -10.16 3.66
C ARG A 335 -7.44 -9.55 4.06
N VAL A 336 -7.81 -8.40 3.52
CA VAL A 336 -9.12 -7.78 3.77
C VAL A 336 -10.25 -8.72 3.35
N LEU A 337 -10.15 -9.29 2.15
CA LEU A 337 -11.09 -10.26 1.61
C LEU A 337 -11.23 -11.47 2.55
N GLY A 338 -10.11 -12.06 3.01
CA GLY A 338 -10.10 -13.15 3.97
C GLY A 338 -10.77 -12.79 5.30
N HIS A 339 -10.57 -11.58 5.81
CA HIS A 339 -11.26 -11.10 7.03
C HIS A 339 -12.77 -10.94 6.82
N VAL A 340 -13.19 -10.33 5.70
CA VAL A 340 -14.62 -10.14 5.36
C VAL A 340 -15.32 -11.50 5.22
N LEU A 341 -14.62 -12.46 4.63
CA LEU A 341 -15.12 -13.81 4.36
C LEU A 341 -14.91 -14.78 5.53
N ALA A 342 -14.29 -14.33 6.63
CA ALA A 342 -13.95 -15.13 7.80
C ALA A 342 -13.11 -16.40 7.49
N LEU A 343 -12.18 -16.30 6.53
CA LEU A 343 -11.17 -17.34 6.30
C LEU A 343 -10.28 -17.44 7.54
N GLY A 344 -10.32 -18.59 8.22
CA GLY A 344 -9.66 -18.81 9.50
C GLY A 344 -8.46 -19.76 9.42
N GLY A 345 -7.63 -19.70 10.46
CA GLY A 345 -6.48 -20.60 10.64
C GLY A 345 -5.47 -20.52 9.50
N VAL A 346 -4.87 -21.67 9.20
CA VAL A 346 -3.82 -21.83 8.18
C VAL A 346 -4.26 -21.34 6.79
N VAL A 347 -5.52 -21.56 6.41
CA VAL A 347 -6.04 -21.15 5.09
C VAL A 347 -6.10 -19.62 5.00
N GLY A 348 -6.57 -18.95 6.06
CA GLY A 348 -6.61 -17.49 6.10
C GLY A 348 -5.22 -16.86 6.04
N GLU A 349 -4.25 -17.48 6.71
CA GLU A 349 -2.85 -17.06 6.69
C GLU A 349 -2.21 -17.26 5.30
N GLU A 350 -2.35 -18.45 4.72
CA GLU A 350 -1.86 -18.74 3.36
C GLU A 350 -2.51 -17.82 2.34
N TRP A 351 -3.82 -17.62 2.41
CA TRP A 351 -4.55 -16.75 1.50
C TRP A 351 -4.05 -15.30 1.60
N GLY A 352 -3.87 -14.80 2.82
CA GLY A 352 -3.40 -13.45 3.07
C GLY A 352 -1.96 -13.20 2.60
N ASN A 353 -1.11 -14.22 2.58
CA ASN A 353 0.29 -14.10 2.22
C ASN A 353 0.56 -14.46 0.74
N ARG A 354 -0.12 -15.46 0.20
CA ARG A 354 0.22 -16.16 -1.04
C ARG A 354 -0.97 -16.56 -1.92
N ALA A 355 -2.18 -16.03 -1.69
CA ALA A 355 -3.23 -16.13 -2.72
C ALA A 355 -2.77 -15.50 -4.06
N ILE A 356 -1.89 -14.50 -3.98
CA ILE A 356 -1.03 -14.02 -5.06
C ILE A 356 0.41 -14.04 -4.55
N ALA A 357 1.25 -14.86 -5.18
CA ALA A 357 2.66 -15.06 -4.87
C ALA A 357 3.56 -14.53 -5.99
N VAL A 358 4.86 -14.43 -5.74
CA VAL A 358 5.88 -13.97 -6.68
C VAL A 358 6.94 -15.06 -6.86
N PHE A 359 7.22 -15.43 -8.11
CA PHE A 359 8.33 -16.31 -8.49
C PHE A 359 9.02 -15.76 -9.74
N GLY A 360 10.34 -15.64 -9.73
CA GLY A 360 11.11 -15.03 -10.82
C GLY A 360 10.64 -13.62 -11.18
N HIS A 361 10.24 -12.82 -10.17
CA HIS A 361 9.63 -11.49 -10.33
C HIS A 361 8.33 -11.47 -11.14
N ARG A 362 7.62 -12.60 -11.24
CA ARG A 362 6.31 -12.70 -11.90
C ARG A 362 5.23 -13.07 -10.88
N PRO A 363 4.02 -12.51 -11.00
CA PRO A 363 2.92 -12.85 -10.11
C PRO A 363 2.26 -14.18 -10.51
N TYR A 364 1.90 -14.97 -9.50
CA TYR A 364 1.17 -16.22 -9.65
C TYR A 364 -0.01 -16.27 -8.68
N VAL A 365 -1.14 -16.82 -9.12
CA VAL A 365 -2.27 -17.18 -8.26
C VAL A 365 -1.94 -18.48 -7.53
N GLY A 366 -2.07 -18.50 -6.20
CA GLY A 366 -1.98 -19.74 -5.41
C GLY A 366 -3.22 -20.60 -5.62
N VAL A 367 -3.19 -21.49 -6.61
CA VAL A 367 -4.34 -22.32 -7.02
C VAL A 367 -4.84 -23.18 -5.87
N SER A 368 -3.93 -23.85 -5.14
CA SER A 368 -4.27 -24.71 -4.00
C SER A 368 -5.09 -23.98 -2.93
N VAL A 369 -4.59 -22.84 -2.43
CA VAL A 369 -5.31 -22.06 -1.41
C VAL A 369 -6.59 -21.45 -1.97
N ASN A 370 -6.60 -21.08 -3.26
CA ASN A 370 -7.78 -20.50 -3.89
C ASN A 370 -8.93 -21.50 -4.05
N MET A 371 -8.63 -22.77 -4.36
CA MET A 371 -9.64 -23.82 -4.40
C MET A 371 -10.30 -24.05 -3.04
N VAL A 372 -9.49 -24.12 -1.97
CA VAL A 372 -9.98 -24.29 -0.59
C VAL A 372 -10.84 -23.11 -0.16
N ALA A 373 -10.42 -21.89 -0.50
CA ALA A 373 -11.20 -20.70 -0.21
C ALA A 373 -12.52 -20.73 -0.99
N ALA A 374 -12.51 -20.94 -2.32
CA ALA A 374 -13.71 -20.94 -3.17
C ALA A 374 -14.82 -21.88 -2.65
N GLY A 375 -14.46 -23.06 -2.13
CA GLY A 375 -15.41 -23.99 -1.51
C GLY A 375 -16.18 -23.41 -0.30
N GLN A 376 -15.63 -22.38 0.35
CA GLN A 376 -16.22 -21.69 1.51
C GLN A 376 -16.99 -20.41 1.13
N LEU A 377 -16.86 -19.92 -0.10
CA LEU A 377 -17.36 -18.60 -0.49
C LEU A 377 -18.70 -18.67 -1.25
N PRO A 378 -19.67 -17.77 -0.95
CA PRO A 378 -20.90 -17.69 -1.72
C PRO A 378 -20.64 -17.24 -3.18
N GLY A 379 -21.09 -18.05 -4.15
CA GLY A 379 -21.06 -17.74 -5.58
C GLY A 379 -19.69 -17.79 -6.26
N TRP A 380 -18.70 -18.39 -5.59
CA TRP A 380 -17.39 -18.71 -6.17
C TRP A 380 -17.42 -20.13 -6.74
N ASP A 381 -16.74 -20.35 -7.86
CA ASP A 381 -16.71 -21.63 -8.56
C ASP A 381 -15.33 -22.29 -8.41
N GLN A 382 -15.23 -23.26 -7.50
CA GLN A 382 -14.01 -24.04 -7.25
C GLN A 382 -13.54 -24.79 -8.51
N ASP A 383 -14.47 -25.31 -9.32
CA ASP A 383 -14.13 -26.01 -10.55
C ASP A 383 -13.64 -25.02 -11.61
N ALA A 384 -14.16 -23.79 -11.65
CA ALA A 384 -13.64 -22.76 -12.54
C ALA A 384 -12.22 -22.34 -12.17
N VAL A 385 -11.89 -22.22 -10.88
CA VAL A 385 -10.51 -21.95 -10.41
C VAL A 385 -9.57 -23.02 -10.95
N ALA A 386 -9.90 -24.30 -10.76
CA ALA A 386 -9.07 -25.41 -11.22
C ALA A 386 -9.01 -25.48 -12.75
N ARG A 387 -10.15 -25.34 -13.45
CA ARG A 387 -10.20 -25.38 -14.92
C ARG A 387 -9.35 -24.26 -15.53
N ASN A 388 -9.54 -23.02 -15.10
CA ASN A 388 -8.83 -21.88 -15.68
C ASN A 388 -7.32 -21.95 -15.43
N ALA A 389 -6.90 -22.51 -14.29
CA ALA A 389 -5.49 -22.62 -13.94
C ALA A 389 -4.79 -23.84 -14.56
N LEU A 390 -5.50 -24.96 -14.78
CA LEU A 390 -4.90 -26.28 -15.03
C LEU A 390 -5.32 -26.95 -16.36
N VAL A 391 -6.27 -26.38 -17.11
CA VAL A 391 -6.73 -26.97 -18.38
C VAL A 391 -5.56 -27.16 -19.35
N GLY A 392 -5.43 -28.39 -19.87
CA GLY A 392 -4.38 -28.76 -20.82
C GLY A 392 -3.03 -29.12 -20.19
N ARG A 393 -2.93 -29.25 -18.85
CA ARG A 393 -1.66 -29.55 -18.14
C ARG A 393 -1.70 -30.87 -17.36
N PRO A 394 -1.36 -32.01 -18.00
CA PRO A 394 -1.52 -33.34 -17.42
C PRO A 394 -0.47 -33.74 -16.35
N HIS A 395 0.52 -32.89 -16.05
CA HIS A 395 1.64 -33.20 -15.14
C HIS A 395 1.57 -32.50 -13.77
N VAL A 396 0.39 -32.01 -13.36
CA VAL A 396 0.22 -31.34 -12.06
C VAL A 396 -0.24 -32.36 -11.02
N GLY A 397 0.41 -32.37 -9.85
CA GLY A 397 0.04 -33.22 -8.70
C GLY A 397 -1.32 -32.84 -8.09
N ASP A 398 -1.67 -33.50 -6.98
CA ASP A 398 -2.88 -33.17 -6.23
C ASP A 398 -2.79 -31.72 -5.71
N PRO A 399 -3.72 -30.82 -6.08
CA PRO A 399 -3.73 -29.45 -5.57
C PRO A 399 -3.84 -29.37 -4.04
N LEU A 400 -4.36 -30.41 -3.39
CA LEU A 400 -4.50 -30.52 -1.94
C LEU A 400 -3.93 -31.86 -1.45
N PRO A 401 -2.60 -32.02 -1.42
CA PRO A 401 -1.95 -33.32 -1.19
C PRO A 401 -2.21 -33.93 0.20
N PHE A 402 -2.72 -33.13 1.14
CA PHE A 402 -3.11 -33.57 2.49
C PHE A 402 -4.64 -33.65 2.68
N GLY A 403 -5.41 -33.62 1.59
CA GLY A 403 -6.87 -33.60 1.58
C GLY A 403 -7.47 -32.20 1.79
N GLU A 404 -8.78 -32.09 1.57
CA GLU A 404 -9.52 -30.87 1.91
C GLU A 404 -9.42 -30.62 3.43
N PRO A 405 -9.12 -29.38 3.87
CA PRO A 405 -9.18 -29.06 5.28
C PRO A 405 -10.54 -29.44 5.86
N ALA A 406 -10.59 -29.84 7.14
CA ALA A 406 -11.84 -30.15 7.82
C ALA A 406 -12.72 -28.89 7.93
N LEU A 407 -13.51 -28.63 6.89
CA LEU A 407 -14.48 -27.54 6.83
C LEU A 407 -15.81 -28.01 7.41
N ALA A 408 -16.60 -27.07 7.92
CA ALA A 408 -17.94 -27.39 8.42
C ALA A 408 -18.81 -27.88 7.25
N GLY A 409 -18.96 -29.20 7.11
CA GLY A 409 -19.80 -29.82 6.08
C GLY A 409 -21.31 -29.74 6.41
N GLY A 410 -22.15 -29.95 5.40
CA GLY A 410 -23.61 -30.08 5.56
C GLY A 410 -24.32 -28.79 6.00
N ALA A 411 -25.36 -28.93 6.84
CA ALA A 411 -26.20 -27.80 7.27
C ALA A 411 -25.43 -26.73 8.05
N LEU A 412 -24.40 -27.11 8.82
CA LEU A 412 -23.54 -26.18 9.55
C LEU A 412 -22.72 -25.28 8.60
N GLY A 413 -22.23 -25.82 7.49
CA GLY A 413 -21.55 -25.05 6.44
C GLY A 413 -22.46 -24.05 5.74
N SER A 414 -23.71 -24.44 5.48
CA SER A 414 -24.72 -23.55 4.88
C SER A 414 -25.06 -22.38 5.81
N VAL A 415 -25.21 -22.63 7.11
CA VAL A 415 -25.42 -21.57 8.12
C VAL A 415 -24.22 -20.63 8.20
N ALA A 416 -23.00 -21.17 8.21
CA ALA A 416 -21.78 -20.36 8.21
C ALA A 416 -21.69 -19.45 6.97
N LYS A 417 -21.97 -19.98 5.77
CA LYS A 417 -22.02 -19.20 4.53
C LYS A 417 -23.07 -18.08 4.58
N ALA A 418 -24.26 -18.35 5.13
CA ALA A 418 -25.30 -17.34 5.28
C ALA A 418 -24.90 -16.22 6.26
N VAL A 419 -24.24 -16.55 7.37
CA VAL A 419 -23.71 -15.56 8.32
C VAL A 419 -22.62 -14.69 7.67
N VAL A 420 -21.70 -15.30 6.93
CA VAL A 420 -20.65 -14.59 6.18
C VAL A 420 -21.26 -13.67 5.11
N ALA A 421 -22.26 -14.14 4.36
CA ALA A 421 -22.97 -13.33 3.37
C ALA A 421 -23.68 -12.12 4.02
N GLY A 422 -24.36 -12.33 5.15
CA GLY A 422 -25.01 -11.25 5.90
C GLY A 422 -24.03 -10.19 6.41
N ARG A 423 -22.88 -10.62 6.96
CA ARG A 423 -21.80 -9.71 7.39
C ARG A 423 -21.18 -8.94 6.22
N SER A 424 -20.93 -9.63 5.12
CA SER A 424 -20.40 -9.03 3.89
C SER A 424 -21.33 -7.94 3.36
N LEU A 425 -22.65 -8.18 3.30
CA LEU A 425 -23.63 -7.18 2.85
C LEU A 425 -23.62 -5.91 3.71
N VAL A 426 -23.45 -6.03 5.03
CA VAL A 426 -23.35 -4.86 5.93
C VAL A 426 -22.13 -4.01 5.59
N LEU A 427 -20.97 -4.63 5.34
CA LEU A 427 -19.74 -3.93 4.98
C LEU A 427 -19.80 -3.34 3.56
N LEU A 428 -20.43 -4.04 2.62
CA LEU A 428 -20.52 -3.66 1.20
C LEU A 428 -21.57 -2.57 0.94
N ARG A 429 -22.47 -2.28 1.89
CA ARG A 429 -23.46 -1.20 1.83
C ARG A 429 -22.89 0.14 1.35
N HIS A 430 -21.65 0.45 1.76
CA HIS A 430 -21.00 1.72 1.46
C HIS A 430 -20.07 1.65 0.23
N LEU A 431 -19.85 0.47 -0.35
CA LEU A 431 -18.84 0.23 -1.38
C LEU A 431 -18.99 1.14 -2.59
N LYS A 432 -20.22 1.35 -3.08
CA LYS A 432 -20.48 2.26 -4.22
C LYS A 432 -20.18 3.72 -3.91
N ALA A 433 -20.51 4.19 -2.71
CA ALA A 433 -20.18 5.55 -2.30
C ALA A 433 -18.67 5.71 -2.08
N ASP A 434 -18.02 4.71 -1.48
CA ASP A 434 -16.59 4.68 -1.24
C ASP A 434 -15.79 4.65 -2.54
N THR A 435 -16.25 3.88 -3.54
CA THR A 435 -15.66 3.83 -4.88
C THR A 435 -15.76 5.18 -5.60
N ARG A 436 -16.90 5.87 -5.49
CA ARG A 436 -17.07 7.21 -6.07
C ARG A 436 -16.20 8.25 -5.36
N ALA A 437 -16.11 8.20 -4.03
CA ALA A 437 -15.25 9.08 -3.26
C ALA A 437 -13.77 8.86 -3.60
N TYR A 438 -13.38 7.60 -3.84
CA TYR A 438 -12.05 7.24 -4.32
C TYR A 438 -11.76 7.80 -5.73
N GLY A 439 -12.72 7.69 -6.65
CA GLY A 439 -12.64 8.32 -7.98
C GLY A 439 -12.47 9.84 -7.91
N ALA A 440 -13.28 10.52 -7.10
CA ALA A 440 -13.16 11.96 -6.89
C ALA A 440 -11.82 12.35 -6.25
N ALA A 441 -11.30 11.53 -5.33
CA ALA A 441 -9.99 11.77 -4.73
C ALA A 441 -8.86 11.75 -5.78
N ALA A 442 -8.92 10.85 -6.77
CA ALA A 442 -7.92 10.79 -7.83
C ALA A 442 -7.89 12.05 -8.69
N GLU A 443 -9.05 12.69 -8.90
CA GLU A 443 -9.15 13.97 -9.62
C GLU A 443 -8.61 15.12 -8.77
N THR A 444 -8.95 15.17 -7.48
CA THR A 444 -8.50 16.27 -6.60
C THR A 444 -7.03 16.21 -6.22
N GLU A 445 -6.45 15.01 -6.16
CA GLU A 445 -5.05 14.79 -5.75
C GLU A 445 -4.08 14.74 -6.94
N GLN A 446 -4.59 14.81 -8.17
CA GLN A 446 -3.78 14.80 -9.38
C GLN A 446 -2.90 16.04 -9.45
N LEU A 447 -1.61 15.83 -9.72
CA LEU A 447 -0.66 16.87 -10.06
C LEU A 447 -0.13 16.61 -11.47
N ASP A 448 -0.04 17.67 -12.27
CA ASP A 448 0.64 17.63 -13.56
C ASP A 448 2.17 17.71 -13.39
N ALA A 449 2.90 17.59 -14.50
CA ALA A 449 4.37 17.61 -14.48
C ALA A 449 4.95 18.93 -13.97
N ALA A 450 4.32 20.07 -14.24
CA ALA A 450 4.80 21.37 -13.79
C ALA A 450 4.57 21.55 -12.28
N GLN A 451 3.43 21.07 -11.78
CA GLN A 451 3.12 21.05 -10.35
C GLN A 451 4.06 20.12 -9.58
N LEU A 452 4.38 18.94 -10.13
CA LEU A 452 5.37 18.02 -9.55
C LEU A 452 6.77 18.65 -9.50
N ALA A 453 7.21 19.28 -10.59
CA ALA A 453 8.49 19.99 -10.64
C ALA A 453 8.58 21.16 -9.65
N ALA A 454 7.45 21.78 -9.29
CA ALA A 454 7.39 22.87 -8.32
C ALA A 454 7.42 22.41 -6.85
N LEU A 455 7.18 21.12 -6.56
CA LEU A 455 7.25 20.61 -5.20
C LEU A 455 8.71 20.53 -4.72
N PRO A 456 9.00 20.78 -3.43
CA PRO A 456 10.30 20.46 -2.84
C PRO A 456 10.48 18.93 -2.72
N ASP A 457 11.72 18.48 -2.57
CA ASP A 457 12.07 17.05 -2.40
C ASP A 457 11.24 16.36 -1.30
N PRO A 458 11.15 16.90 -0.07
CA PRO A 458 10.24 16.42 0.96
C PRO A 458 8.79 16.22 0.53
N GLY A 459 8.27 17.12 -0.31
CA GLY A 459 6.91 17.04 -0.82
C GLY A 459 6.71 15.84 -1.75
N LEU A 460 7.69 15.54 -2.58
CA LEU A 460 7.70 14.31 -3.39
C LEU A 460 7.86 13.06 -2.51
N GLU A 461 8.74 13.11 -1.52
CA GLU A 461 9.02 12.01 -0.60
C GLU A 461 7.78 11.58 0.20
N VAL A 462 6.98 12.51 0.72
CA VAL A 462 5.74 12.17 1.45
C VAL A 462 4.58 11.81 0.52
N ARG A 463 4.64 12.24 -0.75
CA ARG A 463 3.64 11.88 -1.76
C ARG A 463 3.75 10.42 -2.19
N VAL A 464 4.95 9.84 -2.21
CA VAL A 464 5.16 8.42 -2.55
C VAL A 464 4.35 7.46 -1.64
N PRO A 465 4.47 7.49 -0.29
CA PRO A 465 3.70 6.61 0.58
C PRO A 465 2.21 6.94 0.58
N LEU A 466 1.82 8.20 0.36
CA LEU A 466 0.41 8.57 0.15
C LEU A 466 -0.18 7.86 -1.09
N LEU A 467 0.50 7.93 -2.23
CA LEU A 467 0.06 7.30 -3.47
C LEU A 467 0.08 5.77 -3.37
N ARG A 468 1.07 5.20 -2.69
CA ARG A 468 1.10 3.76 -2.37
C ARG A 468 -0.16 3.34 -1.59
N ASP A 469 -0.52 4.06 -0.55
CA ASP A 469 -1.73 3.78 0.22
C ASP A 469 -3.02 3.94 -0.61
N ARG A 470 -3.05 4.89 -1.55
CA ARG A 470 -4.15 5.04 -2.50
C ARG A 470 -4.25 3.83 -3.43
N ILE A 471 -3.13 3.35 -3.98
CA ILE A 471 -3.11 2.15 -4.82
C ILE A 471 -3.59 0.92 -4.04
N HIS A 472 -3.13 0.74 -2.80
CA HIS A 472 -3.60 -0.34 -1.93
C HIS A 472 -5.10 -0.23 -1.65
N GLN A 473 -5.60 0.98 -1.35
CA GLN A 473 -7.03 1.25 -1.19
C GLN A 473 -7.82 0.85 -2.44
N GLY A 474 -7.30 1.16 -3.63
CA GLY A 474 -7.88 0.79 -4.90
C GLY A 474 -8.02 -0.72 -5.09
N TRP A 475 -6.95 -1.48 -4.85
CA TRP A 475 -7.01 -2.94 -4.92
C TRP A 475 -8.00 -3.55 -3.94
N ILE A 476 -8.09 -3.01 -2.72
CA ILE A 476 -9.10 -3.44 -1.75
C ILE A 476 -10.51 -3.19 -2.29
N LEU A 477 -10.80 -2.00 -2.82
CA LEU A 477 -12.12 -1.68 -3.38
C LEU A 477 -12.48 -2.57 -4.56
N THR A 478 -11.54 -2.83 -5.47
CA THR A 478 -11.71 -3.74 -6.60
C THR A 478 -12.01 -5.18 -6.14
N ALA A 479 -11.29 -5.67 -5.12
CA ALA A 479 -11.53 -6.99 -4.55
C ALA A 479 -12.90 -7.11 -3.84
N LEU A 480 -13.35 -6.07 -3.14
CA LEU A 480 -14.68 -6.07 -2.51
C LEU A 480 -15.82 -6.18 -3.53
N TRP A 481 -15.66 -5.61 -4.72
CA TRP A 481 -16.63 -5.78 -5.81
C TRP A 481 -16.69 -7.23 -6.35
N LEU A 482 -15.64 -8.03 -6.17
CA LEU A 482 -15.71 -9.47 -6.44
C LEU A 482 -16.60 -10.20 -5.42
N ILE A 483 -16.57 -9.80 -4.15
CA ILE A 483 -17.51 -10.33 -3.15
C ILE A 483 -18.95 -9.98 -3.52
N ASP A 484 -19.22 -8.73 -3.87
CA ASP A 484 -20.56 -8.27 -4.27
C ASP A 484 -21.07 -9.06 -5.49
N THR A 485 -20.19 -9.29 -6.47
CA THR A 485 -20.49 -10.12 -7.65
C THR A 485 -20.80 -11.56 -7.26
N GLY A 486 -19.99 -12.17 -6.40
CA GLY A 486 -20.20 -13.55 -5.91
C GLY A 486 -21.50 -13.69 -5.11
N VAL A 487 -21.78 -12.78 -4.17
CA VAL A 487 -23.03 -12.77 -3.39
C VAL A 487 -24.24 -12.60 -4.30
N THR A 488 -24.16 -11.72 -5.31
CA THR A 488 -25.21 -11.52 -6.31
C THR A 488 -25.42 -12.79 -7.15
N ALA A 489 -24.33 -13.44 -7.59
CA ALA A 489 -24.39 -14.70 -8.33
C ALA A 489 -25.05 -15.81 -7.51
N ALA A 490 -24.65 -15.98 -6.25
CA ALA A 490 -25.24 -16.95 -5.32
C ALA A 490 -26.76 -16.74 -5.12
N ALA A 491 -27.20 -15.49 -4.99
CA ALA A 491 -28.62 -15.17 -4.88
C ALA A 491 -29.42 -15.52 -6.16
N LEU A 492 -28.74 -15.54 -7.31
CA LEU A 492 -29.31 -15.78 -8.65
C LEU A 492 -29.05 -17.20 -9.19
N GLU A 493 -28.41 -18.10 -8.43
CA GLU A 493 -28.14 -19.47 -8.86
C GLU A 493 -29.40 -20.21 -9.31
N ARG A 494 -30.54 -19.95 -8.65
CA ARG A 494 -31.84 -20.54 -8.99
C ARG A 494 -32.36 -20.16 -10.38
N SER A 495 -31.90 -19.05 -10.96
CA SER A 495 -32.29 -18.60 -12.30
C SER A 495 -31.19 -18.77 -13.36
N LYS A 496 -30.01 -19.34 -13.01
CA LYS A 496 -28.81 -19.42 -13.88
C LYS A 496 -28.44 -18.09 -14.54
N ALA A 497 -28.79 -16.96 -13.91
CA ALA A 497 -28.75 -15.64 -14.55
C ALA A 497 -27.40 -14.92 -14.45
N ALA A 498 -26.46 -15.42 -13.63
CA ALA A 498 -25.14 -14.83 -13.46
C ALA A 498 -24.06 -15.92 -13.33
N PRO A 499 -22.92 -15.80 -14.06
CA PRO A 499 -21.77 -16.68 -13.84
C PRO A 499 -21.13 -16.39 -12.47
N GLY A 500 -20.59 -17.43 -11.83
CA GLY A 500 -19.86 -17.30 -10.57
C GLY A 500 -18.51 -16.60 -10.72
N VAL A 501 -17.86 -16.30 -9.60
CA VAL A 501 -16.51 -15.72 -9.59
C VAL A 501 -15.48 -16.84 -9.84
N PRO A 502 -14.68 -16.76 -10.92
CA PRO A 502 -13.77 -17.84 -11.31
C PRO A 502 -12.41 -17.82 -10.57
N GLY A 503 -12.07 -16.75 -9.85
CA GLY A 503 -10.79 -16.64 -9.13
C GLY A 503 -10.49 -15.22 -8.64
N VAL A 504 -9.46 -15.10 -7.80
CA VAL A 504 -8.99 -13.83 -7.23
C VAL A 504 -8.19 -12.98 -8.24
N ASP A 505 -7.68 -13.58 -9.31
CA ASP A 505 -7.03 -12.92 -10.43
C ASP A 505 -7.95 -11.94 -11.18
N MET A 506 -9.27 -12.13 -11.08
CA MET A 506 -10.28 -11.20 -11.58
C MET A 506 -10.17 -9.78 -11.00
N ILE A 507 -9.37 -9.56 -9.95
CA ILE A 507 -9.02 -8.21 -9.46
C ILE A 507 -8.34 -7.40 -10.57
N MET A 508 -7.51 -8.06 -11.40
CA MET A 508 -6.74 -7.42 -12.46
C MET A 508 -7.49 -7.29 -13.79
N ASP A 509 -8.67 -7.88 -13.92
CA ASP A 509 -9.40 -7.87 -15.18
C ASP A 509 -10.06 -6.51 -15.46
N SER A 510 -9.88 -6.01 -16.68
CA SER A 510 -10.48 -4.77 -17.16
C SER A 510 -10.83 -4.90 -18.64
N THR A 511 -11.95 -4.31 -19.05
CA THR A 511 -12.39 -4.26 -20.46
C THR A 511 -12.34 -2.85 -21.03
N LEU A 512 -11.88 -1.86 -20.26
CA LEU A 512 -11.93 -0.44 -20.63
C LEU A 512 -11.05 -0.15 -21.86
N VAL A 513 -9.81 -0.63 -21.85
CA VAL A 513 -8.88 -0.42 -22.98
C VAL A 513 -9.42 -1.07 -24.26
N GLU A 514 -9.96 -2.28 -24.17
CA GLU A 514 -10.57 -2.99 -25.29
C GLU A 514 -11.77 -2.21 -25.85
N THR A 515 -12.61 -1.65 -24.96
CA THR A 515 -13.79 -0.86 -25.34
C THR A 515 -13.39 0.42 -26.08
N GLU A 516 -12.44 1.18 -25.56
CA GLU A 516 -11.95 2.42 -26.17
C GLU A 516 -11.24 2.14 -27.50
N THR A 517 -10.45 1.06 -27.56
CA THR A 517 -9.78 0.62 -28.79
C THR A 517 -10.79 0.22 -29.85
N ALA A 518 -11.87 -0.47 -29.49
CA ALA A 518 -12.95 -0.86 -30.41
C ALA A 518 -13.74 0.36 -30.94
N GLN A 519 -13.98 1.36 -30.10
CA GLN A 519 -14.61 2.62 -30.51
C GLN A 519 -13.72 3.39 -31.49
N LEU A 520 -12.43 3.51 -31.20
CA LEU A 520 -11.47 4.15 -32.10
C LEU A 520 -11.33 3.37 -33.43
N ALA A 521 -11.30 2.04 -33.35
CA ALA A 521 -11.31 1.16 -34.52
C ALA A 521 -12.56 1.37 -35.40
N ALA A 522 -13.73 1.67 -34.81
CA ALA A 522 -14.94 1.97 -35.56
C ALA A 522 -14.82 3.28 -36.36
N VAL A 523 -14.16 4.30 -35.80
CA VAL A 523 -13.85 5.56 -36.51
C VAL A 523 -12.88 5.29 -37.68
N LEU A 524 -11.85 4.47 -37.46
CA LEU A 524 -10.84 4.15 -38.47
C LEU A 524 -11.39 3.30 -39.62
N ARG A 525 -12.34 2.41 -39.36
CA ARG A 525 -12.95 1.53 -40.37
C ARG A 525 -13.64 2.28 -41.51
N ALA A 526 -14.04 3.53 -41.29
CA ALA A 526 -14.69 4.35 -42.31
C ALA A 526 -13.74 4.78 -43.44
N ASP A 527 -12.41 4.72 -43.23
CA ASP A 527 -11.40 5.23 -44.16
C ASP A 527 -10.15 4.31 -44.20
N PRO A 528 -10.00 3.46 -45.24
CA PRO A 528 -8.90 2.51 -45.34
C PRO A 528 -7.49 3.14 -45.31
N PRO A 529 -7.22 4.27 -45.99
CA PRO A 529 -5.99 5.04 -45.80
C PRO A 529 -5.69 5.40 -44.33
N LEU A 530 -6.68 5.91 -43.58
CA LEU A 530 -6.48 6.23 -42.16
C LEU A 530 -6.24 4.99 -41.31
N CYS A 531 -6.90 3.87 -41.62
CA CYS A 531 -6.65 2.59 -40.96
C CYS A 531 -5.22 2.07 -41.18
N ALA A 532 -4.67 2.24 -42.37
CA ALA A 532 -3.27 1.88 -42.67
C ALA A 532 -2.29 2.75 -41.87
N LEU A 533 -2.50 4.07 -41.89
CA LEU A 533 -1.69 5.01 -41.09
C LEU A 533 -1.77 4.72 -39.59
N ALA A 534 -2.94 4.29 -39.10
CA ALA A 534 -3.13 3.93 -37.71
C ALA A 534 -2.29 2.72 -37.29
N ARG A 535 -2.23 1.67 -38.13
CA ARG A 535 -1.39 0.48 -37.91
C ARG A 535 0.11 0.80 -37.89
N GLU A 536 0.52 1.85 -38.58
CA GLU A 536 1.90 2.35 -38.54
C GLU A 536 2.16 3.28 -37.35
N GLY A 537 1.11 3.67 -36.60
CA GLY A 537 1.22 4.65 -35.52
C GLY A 537 1.47 6.09 -36.02
N ASN A 538 1.18 6.39 -37.29
CA ASN A 538 1.50 7.67 -37.92
C ASN A 538 0.48 8.77 -37.57
N LEU A 539 0.47 9.19 -36.30
CA LEU A 539 -0.46 10.19 -35.77
C LEU A 539 -0.30 11.55 -36.45
N ALA A 540 0.90 11.92 -36.86
CA ALA A 540 1.17 13.18 -37.56
C ALA A 540 0.41 13.26 -38.89
N SER A 541 0.42 12.18 -39.68
CA SER A 541 -0.31 12.12 -40.95
C SER A 541 -1.82 12.09 -40.73
N ILE A 542 -2.30 11.39 -39.69
CA ILE A 542 -3.73 11.43 -39.33
C ILE A 542 -4.16 12.84 -38.95
N ARG A 543 -3.36 13.59 -38.18
CA ARG A 543 -3.63 15.00 -37.84
C ARG A 543 -3.72 15.90 -39.08
N ALA A 544 -2.89 15.65 -40.10
CA ALA A 544 -2.91 16.41 -41.34
C ALA A 544 -4.10 16.06 -42.25
N LEU A 545 -4.48 14.77 -42.32
CA LEU A 545 -5.49 14.26 -43.25
C LEU A 545 -6.91 14.28 -42.69
N SER A 546 -7.07 14.05 -41.38
CA SER A 546 -8.38 14.00 -40.72
C SER A 546 -8.31 14.58 -39.30
N PRO A 547 -8.57 15.89 -39.14
CA PRO A 547 -8.67 16.53 -37.83
C PRO A 547 -9.71 15.87 -36.92
N THR A 548 -10.80 15.34 -37.48
CA THR A 548 -11.85 14.65 -36.71
C THR A 548 -11.35 13.34 -36.12
N THR A 549 -10.64 12.51 -36.90
CA THR A 549 -10.04 11.26 -36.39
C THR A 549 -8.95 11.57 -35.37
N ALA A 550 -8.13 12.58 -35.61
CA ALA A 550 -7.13 13.03 -34.63
C ALA A 550 -7.77 13.46 -33.31
N ALA A 551 -8.85 14.25 -33.35
CA ALA A 551 -9.60 14.63 -32.15
C ALA A 551 -10.19 13.42 -31.41
N ALA A 552 -10.61 12.37 -32.13
CA ALA A 552 -11.07 11.12 -31.51
C ALA A 552 -9.93 10.38 -30.80
N VAL A 553 -8.72 10.35 -31.38
CA VAL A 553 -7.51 9.81 -30.74
C VAL A 553 -7.16 10.62 -29.49
N ASP A 554 -7.08 11.95 -29.61
CA ASP A 554 -6.74 12.84 -28.49
C ASP A 554 -7.77 12.70 -27.35
N ALA A 555 -9.07 12.56 -27.68
CA ALA A 555 -10.12 12.31 -26.70
C ALA A 555 -10.00 10.93 -26.02
N ALA A 556 -9.59 9.89 -26.74
CA ALA A 556 -9.34 8.58 -26.17
C ALA A 556 -8.11 8.62 -25.24
N VAL A 557 -7.01 9.26 -25.65
CA VAL A 557 -5.82 9.48 -24.82
C VAL A 557 -6.17 10.28 -23.56
N ALA A 558 -7.03 11.29 -23.64
CA ALA A 558 -7.47 12.03 -22.46
C ALA A 558 -8.24 11.14 -21.45
N ARG A 559 -8.94 10.09 -21.92
CA ARG A 559 -9.69 9.16 -21.05
C ARG A 559 -8.84 8.03 -20.48
N ILE A 560 -7.93 7.47 -21.28
CA ILE A 560 -7.15 6.26 -20.93
C ILE A 560 -5.64 6.45 -21.05
N GLY A 561 -5.14 7.68 -21.06
CA GLY A 561 -3.71 7.99 -21.18
C GLY A 561 -2.84 7.38 -20.06
N HIS A 562 -3.43 7.15 -18.88
CA HIS A 562 -2.79 6.45 -17.77
C HIS A 562 -2.70 4.93 -17.95
N ARG A 563 -3.36 4.37 -18.97
CA ARG A 563 -3.40 2.94 -19.31
C ARG A 563 -2.34 2.60 -20.36
N GLY A 564 -2.12 1.31 -20.61
CA GLY A 564 -1.18 0.82 -21.62
C GLY A 564 -0.82 -0.65 -21.43
N PRO A 565 -0.01 -1.23 -22.32
CA PRO A 565 0.54 -2.57 -22.13
C PRO A 565 1.33 -2.65 -20.81
N GLY A 566 1.01 -3.63 -19.95
CA GLY A 566 1.65 -3.76 -18.64
C GLY A 566 1.42 -2.55 -17.73
N GLU A 567 0.23 -1.94 -17.79
CA GLU A 567 -0.15 -0.71 -17.09
C GLU A 567 0.12 -0.66 -15.58
N ALA A 568 0.10 -1.82 -14.91
CA ALA A 568 0.40 -1.93 -13.49
C ALA A 568 1.91 -1.93 -13.17
N GLU A 569 2.77 -2.23 -14.15
CA GLU A 569 4.23 -2.09 -14.02
C GLU A 569 4.62 -0.61 -14.13
N LEU A 570 5.18 -0.07 -13.05
CA LEU A 570 5.55 1.35 -12.93
C LEU A 570 6.58 1.78 -13.98
N ALA A 571 7.44 0.89 -14.44
CA ALA A 571 8.40 1.18 -15.51
C ALA A 571 7.80 1.16 -16.93
N SER A 572 6.59 0.63 -17.12
CA SER A 572 5.94 0.57 -18.44
C SER A 572 5.55 1.95 -18.95
N GLN A 573 5.64 2.13 -20.27
CA GLN A 573 5.10 3.30 -20.96
C GLN A 573 3.57 3.24 -20.99
N THR A 574 2.92 4.39 -20.89
CA THR A 574 1.46 4.51 -21.02
C THR A 574 1.07 5.15 -22.35
N TYR A 575 -0.22 5.15 -22.69
CA TYR A 575 -0.72 5.84 -23.89
C TYR A 575 -0.55 7.36 -23.84
N ALA A 576 -0.39 7.94 -22.66
CA ALA A 576 0.01 9.35 -22.50
C ALA A 576 1.48 9.58 -22.87
N ASP A 577 2.36 8.60 -22.62
CA ASP A 577 3.77 8.66 -22.99
C ASP A 577 3.96 8.50 -24.52
N ASP A 578 3.26 7.52 -25.12
CA ASP A 578 3.24 7.31 -26.58
C ASP A 578 1.82 7.01 -27.09
N PRO A 579 1.08 8.04 -27.57
CA PRO A 579 -0.23 7.88 -28.19
C PRO A 579 -0.25 6.97 -29.42
N ALA A 580 0.90 6.77 -30.09
CA ALA A 580 0.98 5.91 -31.26
C ALA A 580 0.75 4.43 -30.89
N MET A 581 0.99 4.01 -29.65
CA MET A 581 0.66 2.66 -29.18
C MET A 581 -0.85 2.38 -29.23
N LEU A 582 -1.67 3.32 -28.73
CA LEU A 582 -3.14 3.21 -28.76
C LEU A 582 -3.65 3.17 -30.20
N LEU A 583 -3.07 4.02 -31.04
CA LEU A 583 -3.43 4.11 -32.45
C LEU A 583 -3.13 2.81 -33.21
N ARG A 584 -1.97 2.19 -32.95
CA ARG A 584 -1.59 0.89 -33.51
C ARG A 584 -2.58 -0.21 -33.10
N ALA A 585 -2.89 -0.31 -31.81
CA ALA A 585 -3.87 -1.26 -31.30
C ALA A 585 -5.26 -1.09 -31.95
N ALA A 586 -5.72 0.16 -32.11
CA ALA A 586 -6.99 0.44 -32.77
C ALA A 586 -6.98 0.09 -34.26
N GLY A 587 -5.86 0.32 -34.95
CA GLY A 587 -5.67 -0.08 -36.34
C GLY A 587 -5.69 -1.60 -36.53
N GLU A 588 -5.11 -2.36 -35.61
CA GLU A 588 -5.16 -3.83 -35.63
C GLU A 588 -6.59 -4.35 -35.41
N VAL A 589 -7.29 -3.81 -34.41
CA VAL A 589 -8.70 -4.16 -34.13
C VAL A 589 -9.61 -3.79 -35.30
N ALA A 590 -9.36 -2.66 -35.98
CA ALA A 590 -10.12 -2.23 -37.14
C ALA A 590 -10.07 -3.24 -38.30
N VAL A 591 -8.93 -3.92 -38.47
CA VAL A 591 -8.75 -4.96 -39.50
C VAL A 591 -9.32 -6.31 -39.05
N ALA A 592 -9.15 -6.69 -37.78
CA ALA A 592 -9.58 -7.98 -37.26
C ALA A 592 -11.11 -8.11 -37.14
N ALA A 593 -11.81 -7.00 -36.86
CA ALA A 593 -13.25 -6.99 -36.62
C ALA A 593 -14.08 -6.91 -37.91
N ALA A 594 -14.23 -8.04 -38.61
CA ALA A 594 -15.34 -8.25 -39.54
C ALA A 594 -16.45 -9.06 -38.85
N ALA A 595 -17.57 -8.38 -38.57
CA ALA A 595 -18.82 -8.86 -37.96
C ALA A 595 -18.86 -8.92 -36.42
N SER A 596 -19.76 -8.13 -35.83
CA SER A 596 -20.50 -8.50 -34.63
C SER A 596 -21.81 -7.71 -34.55
N THR A 597 -22.86 -8.44 -34.18
CA THR A 597 -24.27 -8.05 -34.09
C THR A 597 -24.60 -7.42 -32.74
N GLU A 598 -25.63 -6.54 -32.73
CA GLU A 598 -26.13 -5.89 -31.53
C GLU A 598 -26.65 -6.91 -30.49
N PRO A 599 -26.30 -6.75 -29.20
CA PRO A 599 -26.82 -7.59 -28.13
C PRO A 599 -28.28 -7.20 -27.76
N PRO A 600 -29.10 -8.16 -27.31
CA PRO A 600 -30.48 -7.90 -26.90
C PRO A 600 -30.58 -7.10 -25.59
N SER A 601 -31.74 -6.49 -25.37
CA SER A 601 -32.02 -5.64 -24.20
C SER A 601 -31.85 -6.38 -22.86
N PRO A 602 -31.15 -5.78 -21.87
CA PRO A 602 -30.82 -6.45 -20.61
C PRO A 602 -31.99 -6.49 -19.62
N THR A 603 -32.17 -7.67 -19.00
CA THR A 603 -33.05 -7.93 -17.85
C THR A 603 -32.58 -7.21 -16.59
N LEU A 604 -33.44 -7.09 -15.56
CA LEU A 604 -33.10 -6.41 -14.30
C LEU A 604 -31.91 -7.04 -13.55
N ALA A 605 -31.78 -8.37 -13.58
CA ALA A 605 -30.62 -9.08 -13.03
C ALA A 605 -29.33 -8.75 -13.80
N GLN A 606 -29.40 -8.69 -15.13
CA GLN A 606 -28.26 -8.29 -15.97
C GLN A 606 -27.85 -6.83 -15.74
N ARG A 607 -28.80 -5.94 -15.41
CA ARG A 607 -28.51 -4.54 -15.04
C ARG A 607 -27.79 -4.41 -13.71
N LEU A 608 -28.15 -5.21 -12.70
CA LEU A 608 -27.45 -5.21 -11.41
C LEU A 608 -26.02 -5.75 -11.56
N ALA A 609 -25.86 -6.88 -12.25
CA ALA A 609 -24.54 -7.42 -12.57
C ALA A 609 -23.69 -6.45 -13.42
N ALA A 610 -24.31 -5.69 -14.33
CA ALA A 610 -23.64 -4.63 -15.07
C ALA A 610 -23.20 -3.49 -14.14
N SER A 611 -24.06 -2.99 -13.24
CA SER A 611 -23.68 -1.91 -12.32
C SER A 611 -22.54 -2.29 -11.37
N ALA A 612 -22.47 -3.55 -10.93
CA ALA A 612 -21.37 -4.04 -10.10
C ALA A 612 -20.06 -4.09 -10.91
N ARG A 613 -20.13 -4.62 -12.15
CA ARG A 613 -19.00 -4.61 -13.10
C ARG A 613 -18.50 -3.19 -13.40
N ASP A 614 -19.39 -2.25 -13.66
CA ASP A 614 -19.04 -0.85 -13.94
C ASP A 614 -18.37 -0.17 -12.73
N SER A 615 -18.84 -0.50 -11.51
CA SER A 615 -18.26 0.07 -10.29
C SER A 615 -16.89 -0.56 -9.96
N ARG A 616 -16.72 -1.86 -10.24
CA ARG A 616 -15.42 -2.52 -10.19
C ARG A 616 -14.44 -1.92 -11.20
N GLU A 617 -14.89 -1.70 -12.42
CA GLU A 617 -14.10 -1.06 -13.48
C GLU A 617 -13.69 0.36 -13.08
N LEU A 618 -14.60 1.14 -12.46
CA LEU A 618 -14.27 2.45 -11.90
C LEU A 618 -13.18 2.35 -10.81
N ALA A 619 -13.28 1.40 -9.88
CA ALA A 619 -12.25 1.19 -8.84
C ALA A 619 -10.90 0.82 -9.46
N HIS A 620 -10.89 -0.12 -10.42
CA HIS A 620 -9.70 -0.56 -11.13
C HIS A 620 -9.07 0.60 -11.92
N ASP A 621 -9.84 1.31 -12.73
CA ASP A 621 -9.36 2.46 -13.51
C ASP A 621 -8.76 3.55 -12.62
N THR A 622 -9.46 3.88 -11.53
CA THR A 622 -8.97 4.86 -10.55
C THR A 622 -7.65 4.40 -9.91
N THR A 623 -7.49 3.11 -9.66
CA THR A 623 -6.22 2.53 -9.16
C THR A 623 -5.08 2.72 -10.14
N LEU A 624 -5.34 2.58 -11.43
CA LEU A 624 -4.35 2.83 -12.47
C LEU A 624 -4.06 4.32 -12.68
N ARG A 625 -5.04 5.22 -12.42
CA ARG A 625 -4.77 6.66 -12.35
C ARG A 625 -3.79 6.99 -11.23
N PHE A 626 -3.99 6.48 -10.02
CA PHE A 626 -3.03 6.66 -8.92
C PHE A 626 -1.67 5.99 -9.21
N THR A 627 -1.66 4.83 -9.89
CA THR A 627 -0.43 4.19 -10.37
C THR A 627 0.32 5.10 -11.34
N HIS A 628 -0.38 5.76 -12.27
CA HIS A 628 0.23 6.73 -13.18
C HIS A 628 0.70 8.00 -12.46
N GLN A 629 -0.04 8.52 -11.48
CA GLN A 629 0.42 9.63 -10.64
C GLN A 629 1.71 9.26 -9.87
N LEU A 630 1.81 8.02 -9.39
CA LEU A 630 3.03 7.52 -8.76
C LEU A 630 4.17 7.45 -9.77
N ARG A 631 3.92 6.90 -10.97
CA ARG A 631 4.91 6.86 -12.06
C ARG A 631 5.48 8.25 -12.37
N MET A 632 4.63 9.27 -12.49
CA MET A 632 5.06 10.65 -12.73
C MET A 632 5.87 11.22 -11.55
N THR A 633 5.44 10.96 -10.32
CA THR A 633 6.17 11.36 -9.10
C THR A 633 7.55 10.70 -9.03
N LEU A 634 7.65 9.42 -9.39
CA LEU A 634 8.91 8.67 -9.40
C LEU A 634 9.88 9.17 -10.48
N ARG A 635 9.39 9.55 -11.67
CA ARG A 635 10.22 10.11 -12.74
C ARG A 635 10.80 11.47 -12.36
N GLU A 636 10.00 12.33 -11.73
CA GLU A 636 10.47 13.61 -11.20
C GLU A 636 11.52 13.38 -10.11
N LEU A 637 11.22 12.52 -9.12
CA LEU A 637 12.17 12.18 -8.06
C LEU A 637 13.47 11.59 -8.64
N GLY A 638 13.37 10.68 -9.61
CA GLY A 638 14.52 10.09 -10.30
C GLY A 638 15.37 11.12 -11.02
N SER A 639 14.75 12.10 -11.67
CA SER A 639 15.47 13.22 -12.31
C SER A 639 16.29 14.01 -11.30
N ARG A 640 15.75 14.24 -10.09
CA ARG A 640 16.48 14.92 -9.00
C ARG A 640 17.58 14.07 -8.40
N ARG A 641 17.35 12.76 -8.23
CA ARG A 641 18.37 11.83 -7.72
C ARG A 641 19.55 11.68 -8.71
N VAL A 642 19.30 11.72 -10.02
CA VAL A 642 20.36 11.80 -11.04
C VAL A 642 21.11 13.13 -10.94
N ALA A 643 20.39 14.25 -10.85
CA ALA A 643 21.02 15.57 -10.72
C ALA A 643 21.89 15.71 -9.45
N ALA A 644 21.54 14.98 -8.40
CA ALA A 644 22.32 14.87 -7.15
C ALA A 644 23.41 13.80 -7.17
N ASP A 645 23.65 13.11 -8.30
CA ASP A 645 24.62 12.00 -8.45
C ASP A 645 24.40 10.82 -7.47
N LEU A 646 23.13 10.58 -7.09
CA LEU A 646 22.74 9.49 -6.20
C LEU A 646 22.45 8.19 -6.98
N ILE A 647 22.03 8.30 -8.24
CA ILE A 647 21.76 7.20 -9.18
C ILE A 647 22.24 7.58 -10.59
N ASP A 648 22.36 6.61 -11.50
CA ASP A 648 22.97 6.81 -12.83
C ASP A 648 21.94 7.25 -13.88
N ALA A 649 20.71 6.73 -13.80
CA ALA A 649 19.62 7.02 -14.74
C ALA A 649 18.29 7.21 -14.00
N VAL A 650 17.35 7.94 -14.63
CA VAL A 650 16.02 8.20 -14.03
C VAL A 650 15.29 6.88 -13.76
N GLU A 651 15.44 5.90 -14.63
CA GLU A 651 14.82 4.58 -14.52
C GLU A 651 15.39 3.73 -13.38
N ASP A 652 16.51 4.13 -12.77
CA ASP A 652 17.08 3.40 -11.64
C ASP A 652 16.17 3.43 -10.41
N VAL A 653 15.27 4.42 -10.30
CA VAL A 653 14.27 4.48 -9.23
C VAL A 653 13.37 3.25 -9.19
N TYR A 654 13.15 2.58 -10.33
CA TYR A 654 12.31 1.39 -10.39
C TYR A 654 12.97 0.17 -9.71
N TYR A 655 14.29 0.20 -9.50
CA TYR A 655 15.05 -0.88 -8.88
C TYR A 655 15.22 -0.75 -7.36
N LEU A 656 14.59 0.26 -6.75
CA LEU A 656 14.50 0.46 -5.30
C LEU A 656 13.06 0.25 -4.81
N THR A 657 12.85 -0.10 -3.54
CA THR A 657 11.51 -0.03 -2.92
C THR A 657 11.12 1.42 -2.62
N CYS A 658 9.85 1.68 -2.26
CA CYS A 658 9.45 3.03 -1.86
C CYS A 658 10.29 3.57 -0.70
N ASP A 659 10.55 2.74 0.32
CA ASP A 659 11.29 3.15 1.51
C ASP A 659 12.78 3.39 1.18
N GLU A 660 13.39 2.54 0.34
CA GLU A 660 14.77 2.70 -0.14
C GLU A 660 14.95 3.91 -1.06
N LEU A 661 13.92 4.32 -1.80
CA LEU A 661 14.00 5.49 -2.68
C LEU A 661 13.89 6.81 -1.90
N ILE A 662 13.08 6.82 -0.84
CA ILE A 662 12.93 7.97 0.05
C ILE A 662 14.17 8.09 0.95
N ILE A 663 14.60 6.97 1.55
CA ILE A 663 15.78 6.88 2.39
C ILE A 663 16.82 6.02 1.68
N MET A 664 17.63 6.67 0.84
CA MET A 664 18.62 5.97 0.02
C MET A 664 19.72 5.32 0.87
N PRO A 665 19.91 4.00 0.79
CA PRO A 665 21.02 3.36 1.47
C PRO A 665 22.35 3.74 0.79
N GLY A 666 23.45 3.71 1.55
CA GLY A 666 24.78 4.02 1.04
C GLY A 666 25.24 3.09 -0.11
N ASP A 667 24.62 1.91 -0.26
CA ASP A 667 24.89 0.95 -1.33
C ASP A 667 23.89 1.01 -2.51
N ALA A 668 23.06 2.06 -2.60
CA ALA A 668 21.94 2.13 -3.56
C ALA A 668 22.36 1.82 -5.01
N ARG A 669 23.42 2.45 -5.54
CA ARG A 669 23.93 2.19 -6.91
C ARG A 669 24.31 0.72 -7.14
N LEU A 670 24.97 0.09 -6.16
CA LEU A 670 25.32 -1.33 -6.24
C LEU A 670 24.06 -2.21 -6.23
N ARG A 671 23.09 -1.88 -5.38
CA ARG A 671 21.80 -2.58 -5.28
C ARG A 671 21.00 -2.48 -6.58
N ILE A 672 20.92 -1.30 -7.18
CA ILE A 672 20.30 -1.05 -8.48
C ILE A 672 20.96 -1.93 -9.55
N LYS A 673 22.29 -1.90 -9.66
CA LYS A 673 23.03 -2.71 -10.64
C LYS A 673 22.76 -4.21 -10.45
N ARG A 674 22.78 -4.71 -9.20
CA ARG A 674 22.46 -6.10 -8.88
C ARG A 674 21.04 -6.48 -9.33
N ARG A 675 20.04 -5.69 -8.96
CA ARG A 675 18.63 -5.96 -9.27
C ARG A 675 18.31 -5.83 -10.77
N ARG A 676 19.03 -4.96 -11.49
CA ARG A 676 18.96 -4.90 -12.97
C ARG A 676 19.49 -6.17 -13.61
N ALA A 677 20.68 -6.62 -13.21
CA ALA A 677 21.25 -7.87 -13.70
C ALA A 677 20.38 -9.10 -13.33
N GLU A 678 19.81 -9.11 -12.13
CA GLU A 678 18.85 -10.14 -11.72
C GLU A 678 17.60 -10.14 -12.60
N ARG A 679 17.02 -8.97 -12.89
CA ARG A 679 15.85 -8.86 -13.76
C ARG A 679 16.15 -9.33 -15.18
N GLU A 680 17.31 -9.01 -15.74
CA GLU A 680 17.77 -9.51 -17.04
C GLU A 680 17.93 -11.04 -17.03
N ARG A 681 18.53 -11.59 -15.96
CA ARG A 681 18.67 -13.04 -15.75
C ARG A 681 17.31 -13.73 -15.71
N LEU A 682 16.35 -13.20 -14.94
CA LEU A 682 15.00 -13.76 -14.79
C LEU A 682 14.11 -13.57 -16.03
N GLN A 683 14.42 -12.59 -16.89
CA GLN A 683 13.81 -12.48 -18.21
C GLN A 683 14.24 -13.65 -19.11
N ALA A 684 15.51 -14.06 -19.06
CA ALA A 684 16.04 -15.19 -19.83
C ALA A 684 15.66 -16.56 -19.22
N GLN A 685 15.66 -16.67 -17.88
CA GLN A 685 15.40 -17.90 -17.12
C GLN A 685 14.02 -17.82 -16.46
N ARG A 686 12.95 -17.86 -17.26
CA ARG A 686 11.59 -17.69 -16.74
C ARG A 686 11.06 -18.96 -16.05
N PRO A 687 10.31 -18.83 -14.94
CA PRO A 687 9.53 -19.93 -14.42
C PRO A 687 8.42 -20.36 -15.40
N PRO A 688 7.91 -21.61 -15.31
CA PRO A 688 6.79 -22.10 -16.11
C PRO A 688 5.49 -21.39 -15.73
N GLU A 689 4.48 -21.47 -16.58
CA GLU A 689 3.17 -20.87 -16.33
C GLU A 689 2.43 -21.51 -15.15
N VAL A 690 2.74 -22.77 -14.81
CA VAL A 690 2.23 -23.47 -13.63
C VAL A 690 3.41 -24.06 -12.86
N ILE A 691 3.44 -23.81 -11.55
CA ILE A 691 4.44 -24.29 -10.60
C ILE A 691 3.75 -25.29 -9.66
N ASP A 692 4.39 -26.44 -9.46
CA ASP A 692 3.97 -27.48 -8.52
C ASP A 692 5.13 -27.79 -7.57
N GLY A 693 5.13 -27.13 -6.41
CA GLY A 693 6.16 -27.27 -5.37
C GLY A 693 7.53 -26.68 -5.71
N ALA A 694 8.01 -26.84 -6.94
CA ALA A 694 9.25 -26.28 -7.46
C ALA A 694 9.14 -26.01 -8.97
N TRP A 695 10.08 -25.24 -9.52
CA TRP A 695 10.12 -24.94 -10.94
C TRP A 695 11.51 -25.10 -11.54
N THR A 696 11.56 -25.33 -12.85
CA THR A 696 12.79 -25.30 -13.66
C THR A 696 12.64 -24.27 -14.77
N PRO A 697 13.71 -23.57 -15.18
CA PRO A 697 13.63 -22.54 -16.19
C PRO A 697 13.11 -23.09 -17.52
N VAL A 698 12.17 -22.39 -18.14
CA VAL A 698 11.68 -22.72 -19.46
C VAL A 698 12.36 -21.81 -20.47
N GLU A 699 12.97 -22.38 -21.51
CA GLU A 699 13.57 -21.56 -22.58
C GLU A 699 12.53 -20.62 -23.20
N GLY A 700 12.93 -19.37 -23.43
CA GLY A 700 12.10 -18.40 -24.12
C GLY A 700 11.95 -18.84 -25.57
N SER A 701 10.76 -19.26 -25.98
CA SER A 701 10.40 -19.26 -27.40
C SER A 701 10.54 -17.81 -27.88
N ALA A 702 11.49 -17.55 -28.77
CA ALA A 702 11.62 -16.27 -29.44
C ALA A 702 10.28 -15.90 -30.08
N GLN A 703 9.62 -14.86 -29.55
CA GLN A 703 8.47 -14.20 -30.16
C GLN A 703 8.91 -12.83 -30.67
#